data_AF-A0A3D9ZIE1-F1
#
_entry.id   AF-A0A3D9ZIE1-F1
#
_cell.length_a   1.000
_cell.length_b   1.000
_cell.length_c   1.000
_cell.angle_alpha   90.00
_cell.angle_beta   90.00
_cell.angle_gamma   90.00
#
_symmetry.space_group_name_H-M   'P 1'
#
loop_
_entity.id
_entity.type
_entity.pdbx_description
1 polymer ?
#
loop_
_entity_poly.entity_id
_entity_poly.type
_entity_poly.pdbx_seq_one_letter_code
_entity_poly.pdbx_strand_id
1 'polypeptide(L)'
;MGNRLSARRAGLVLLPLLAAFALAAPASADATLVDSAAASSYPAPSTLIAPAAAADQSIETDRRTRPVAPGLELTSFDRLDANGWTRADALTADLGGSGLSVGYVNTGAVARTAPLRGVADEAGAVAAVNGDFFDINQSGAAQGIGVRDGALVQSPVAGHPDGVAIGPDGVGRVVQFYFDGSAALPGGPVTLTQFNNLVQAGGVGVFTALWGDYDRARAVAGAARVTEVALVDGRVATVGAAAGRGPVPAGTTILLGRDAGADALAGLRPGDPVEVTYRAKPADDRAVTAAVGGNRVLVRGGVPQDIGDVTPEPRTAVGFSADGKKMIMLTVDGRQADSRGVTLTELGRLMASLGAHEALNLDGGGSSTLLARKPGAAAVRVENAPSDGSERPVPNGLAVFAPKGSGRLTAYWVETATDPAAAPGIGPVRGGRPDRVFPGLTRRLIAAGYDETYGPAAGAPTWRSSRVLNGVVSSGGVFRGLLPGTATVTASRGAARGSIDLTVLGPLSRVDATADKVALDRAGATGRFGVVGYDAEGNSAPVEPGDVRLSYDRTLFEVVPGGDGFFTVRATAGSGAGIVTATVAGRSTVVPVTIGLTDVPVATFDDAAAWKFSAARATGSVAPAPGHTGTGLRMGYDFGQSTGTRAAYADPPAWIPVDGQPQAFGMWIYGTGKGEWPSLHLHDALDQQHVLRGPYITWTGWRYVEMAVPPGVQYPVRIRRFYVAETDPAKAYQTDIVIDDIVARVAPPVDVPPEPPRTDRVVLRDGTVDGAPWRLAVMSDAQFVAADPDSDQVERARRTLREIRAAGPDFLIINGDLVDTAYPADFALAKRILDEELGGALPYYYVPGNHEIMGAPISNFTSVFGPTSRVFDHHGTRIVTLDTSTGTLPFDQLCALRAALDSAATDPAVGSVAVFEHHPPRDPTPAKASQLGDRKVAALVEQWLADFQHRTGKGAAFVGGHVGTFHADRVDGVPYLINGNSGKEPSTAPHLGGFTGWTMLGIDPVTPAEAARARVNPLASGPRWISAEVNAHVDAVTLVAPDSVAVGSPSPVTATLTQPGGRVVPVAPPVTAQWSGSSVHIGESLVGVGPGDRAWFDPSTGRLTALRAGGTVTLTLTVNGVKATATVSLRAG
;
A
#
# COMPACT_ATOMS: atom_id res chain seq x y z
N MET A 1 -21.90 65.10 38.61
CA MET A 1 -23.22 65.60 39.06
C MET A 1 -24.24 65.05 38.08
N GLY A 2 -24.97 64.01 38.46
CA GLY A 2 -26.28 64.19 39.08
C GLY A 2 -27.32 63.75 38.04
N ASN A 3 -27.68 62.47 38.06
CA ASN A 3 -28.93 61.99 38.64
C ASN A 3 -30.14 62.18 37.73
N ARG A 4 -30.80 61.04 37.50
CA ARG A 4 -32.25 60.84 37.52
C ARG A 4 -33.09 61.25 36.30
N LEU A 5 -33.59 60.16 35.73
CA LEU A 5 -35.01 59.81 35.63
C LEU A 5 -35.87 60.52 34.58
N SER A 6 -36.25 59.65 33.64
CA SER A 6 -37.63 59.31 33.29
C SER A 6 -38.39 60.25 32.37
N ALA A 7 -38.50 59.73 31.15
CA ALA A 7 -39.76 59.32 30.53
C ALA A 7 -40.57 60.38 29.77
N ARG A 8 -40.56 60.12 28.46
CA ARG A 8 -41.70 60.06 27.53
C ARG A 8 -42.23 61.38 26.95
N ARG A 9 -41.90 61.52 25.66
CA ARG A 9 -42.78 61.45 24.48
C ARG A 9 -42.72 62.67 23.56
N ALA A 10 -42.36 62.33 22.32
CA ALA A 10 -42.85 62.85 21.04
C ALA A 10 -42.48 64.28 20.60
N GLY A 11 -41.85 64.34 19.41
CA GLY A 11 -42.33 65.24 18.35
C GLY A 11 -41.42 66.37 17.91
N LEU A 12 -40.38 66.01 17.13
CA LEU A 12 -40.13 66.51 15.77
C LEU A 12 -39.86 68.03 15.52
N VAL A 13 -38.70 68.26 14.89
CA VAL A 13 -38.39 69.11 13.71
C VAL A 13 -37.54 70.40 13.87
N LEU A 14 -36.46 70.40 13.05
CA LEU A 14 -35.76 71.48 12.30
C LEU A 14 -34.66 72.27 13.07
N LEU A 15 -33.35 72.02 12.82
CA LEU A 15 -32.46 72.55 11.74
C LEU A 15 -32.29 74.09 11.81
N PRO A 16 -31.11 74.69 11.48
CA PRO A 16 -30.18 74.23 10.44
C PRO A 16 -28.64 74.50 10.62
N LEU A 17 -27.85 73.72 9.84
CA LEU A 17 -26.70 74.06 8.95
C LEU A 17 -25.44 74.82 9.50
N LEU A 18 -24.19 74.69 9.03
CA LEU A 18 -23.53 74.22 7.78
C LEU A 18 -22.01 74.02 8.08
N ALA A 19 -21.36 72.91 7.65
CA ALA A 19 -20.30 72.77 6.60
C ALA A 19 -18.83 73.08 7.02
N ALA A 20 -17.74 72.42 6.54
CA ALA A 20 -17.48 71.55 5.37
C ALA A 20 -16.21 70.66 5.52
N PHE A 21 -16.29 69.43 4.96
CA PHE A 21 -15.33 68.55 4.23
C PHE A 21 -13.85 68.31 4.63
N ALA A 22 -13.47 67.02 4.83
CA ALA A 22 -12.68 66.18 3.87
C ALA A 22 -12.49 64.69 4.31
N LEU A 23 -13.05 63.78 3.49
CA LEU A 23 -12.64 62.43 3.00
C LEU A 23 -11.83 61.40 3.84
N ALA A 24 -12.55 60.33 4.21
CA ALA A 24 -12.34 58.87 4.04
C ALA A 24 -11.01 58.13 4.33
N ALA A 25 -11.06 57.22 5.31
CA ALA A 25 -10.53 55.85 5.25
C ALA A 25 -11.38 54.93 6.16
N PRO A 26 -11.80 53.71 5.74
CA PRO A 26 -12.63 52.85 6.56
C PRO A 26 -11.77 52.02 7.54
N ALA A 27 -12.24 51.95 8.79
CA ALA A 27 -11.70 51.08 9.81
C ALA A 27 -12.02 49.61 9.47
N SER A 28 -10.95 48.83 9.32
CA SER A 28 -10.96 47.37 9.15
C SER A 28 -11.50 46.70 10.41
N ALA A 29 -12.45 45.78 10.20
CA ALA A 29 -13.04 44.93 11.21
C ALA A 29 -12.00 44.02 11.88
N ASP A 30 -12.13 43.87 13.20
CA ASP A 30 -11.47 42.86 14.00
C ASP A 30 -11.86 41.46 13.50
N ALA A 31 -10.93 40.76 12.86
CA ALA A 31 -11.04 39.35 12.54
C ALA A 31 -10.65 38.55 13.80
N THR A 32 -11.65 38.04 14.51
CA THR A 32 -11.48 36.97 15.50
C THR A 32 -10.91 35.75 14.80
N LEU A 33 -9.71 35.37 15.21
CA LEU A 33 -9.00 34.16 14.80
C LEU A 33 -9.86 32.92 15.09
N VAL A 34 -10.36 32.29 14.03
CA VAL A 34 -10.93 30.95 14.07
C VAL A 34 -9.75 29.98 14.08
N ASP A 35 -9.68 29.17 15.14
CA ASP A 35 -8.69 28.13 15.36
C ASP A 35 -8.83 27.07 14.25
N SER A 36 -7.92 27.10 13.27
CA SER A 36 -7.87 26.15 12.18
C SER A 36 -7.49 24.77 12.72
N ALA A 37 -8.47 23.87 12.75
CA ALA A 37 -8.32 22.47 13.13
C ALA A 37 -7.19 21.78 12.33
N ALA A 38 -6.49 20.90 13.04
CA ALA A 38 -5.30 20.21 12.58
C ALA A 38 -5.52 19.40 11.29
N ALA A 39 -4.76 19.74 10.26
CA ALA A 39 -4.52 18.85 9.12
C ALA A 39 -3.80 17.58 9.60
N SER A 40 -4.47 16.45 9.41
CA SER A 40 -3.96 15.08 9.21
C SER A 40 -2.55 14.79 9.75
N SER A 41 -2.49 14.40 11.03
CA SER A 41 -1.48 13.45 11.50
C SER A 41 -2.22 12.14 11.77
N TYR A 42 -1.93 11.11 10.97
CA TYR A 42 -2.40 9.75 11.24
C TYR A 42 -2.19 9.42 12.72
N PRO A 43 -3.23 9.05 13.49
CA PRO A 43 -3.00 8.38 14.75
C PRO A 43 -2.26 7.08 14.44
N ALA A 44 -1.33 6.69 15.31
CA ALA A 44 -0.86 5.31 15.35
C ALA A 44 -2.09 4.37 15.38
N PRO A 45 -2.02 3.17 14.75
CA PRO A 45 -3.13 2.23 14.77
C PRO A 45 -3.64 2.08 16.21
N SER A 46 -4.89 2.50 16.42
CA SER A 46 -5.51 2.42 17.74
C SER A 46 -5.65 0.95 18.10
N THR A 47 -4.93 0.52 19.12
CA THR A 47 -5.09 -0.78 19.79
C THR A 47 -6.38 -0.76 20.60
N LEU A 48 -7.52 -0.79 19.90
CA LEU A 48 -8.78 -1.18 20.55
C LEU A 48 -8.71 -2.69 20.78
N ILE A 49 -8.60 -3.08 22.05
CA ILE A 49 -8.68 -4.47 22.46
C ILE A 49 -10.09 -4.97 22.11
N ALA A 50 -10.17 -5.76 21.03
CA ALA A 50 -11.40 -6.43 20.65
C ALA A 50 -11.79 -7.47 21.72
N PRO A 51 -13.09 -7.74 21.95
CA PRO A 51 -13.52 -8.77 22.88
C PRO A 51 -12.99 -10.15 22.44
N ALA A 52 -12.57 -10.95 23.41
CA ALA A 52 -11.86 -12.23 23.22
C ALA A 52 -12.56 -13.25 22.30
N ALA A 53 -13.85 -13.09 22.00
CA ALA A 53 -14.59 -13.94 21.06
C ALA A 53 -14.27 -13.67 19.57
N ALA A 54 -13.74 -12.49 19.22
CA ALA A 54 -13.34 -12.14 17.84
C ALA A 54 -11.90 -12.59 17.52
N ALA A 55 -11.10 -12.97 18.53
CA ALA A 55 -9.67 -13.26 18.38
C ALA A 55 -9.36 -14.57 17.62
N ASP A 56 -10.34 -15.47 17.46
CA ASP A 56 -10.19 -16.73 16.73
C ASP A 56 -10.73 -16.68 15.30
N GLN A 57 -11.35 -15.57 14.89
CA GLN A 57 -11.83 -15.39 13.52
C GLN A 57 -10.74 -14.71 12.68
N SER A 58 -10.30 -15.38 11.62
CA SER A 58 -9.37 -14.84 10.62
C SER A 58 -9.88 -15.13 9.22
N ILE A 59 -9.65 -14.20 8.28
CA ILE A 59 -9.91 -14.40 6.86
C ILE A 59 -8.57 -14.74 6.21
N GLU A 60 -8.50 -15.90 5.56
CA GLU A 60 -7.39 -16.22 4.66
C GLU A 60 -7.64 -15.60 3.30
N THR A 61 -6.71 -14.78 2.84
CA THR A 61 -6.90 -13.90 1.69
C THR A 61 -6.12 -14.37 0.46
N ASP A 62 -5.02 -15.09 0.69
CA ASP A 62 -4.24 -15.76 -0.35
C ASP A 62 -3.63 -17.04 0.23
N ARG A 63 -3.54 -18.08 -0.60
CA ARG A 63 -2.82 -19.33 -0.27
C ARG A 63 -2.28 -19.93 -1.56
N ARG A 64 -0.98 -20.24 -1.55
CA ARG A 64 -0.30 -20.88 -2.67
C ARG A 64 0.60 -21.98 -2.17
N THR A 65 0.50 -23.16 -2.77
CA THR A 65 1.36 -24.30 -2.45
C THR A 65 2.11 -24.75 -3.70
N ARG A 66 3.41 -25.02 -3.55
CA ARG A 66 4.25 -25.59 -4.61
C ARG A 66 5.22 -26.64 -4.06
N PRO A 67 5.57 -27.66 -4.86
CA PRO A 67 6.64 -28.57 -4.48
C PRO A 67 8.00 -27.88 -4.49
N VAL A 68 8.90 -28.36 -3.63
CA VAL A 68 10.32 -27.98 -3.60
C VAL A 68 11.21 -29.19 -3.90
N ALA A 69 10.87 -30.34 -3.32
CA ALA A 69 11.50 -31.66 -3.55
C ALA A 69 10.46 -32.76 -3.25
N PRO A 70 10.70 -34.04 -3.56
CA PRO A 70 9.79 -35.13 -3.18
C PRO A 70 9.58 -35.16 -1.67
N GLY A 71 8.33 -35.08 -1.24
CA GLY A 71 7.98 -34.99 0.19
C GLY A 71 8.26 -33.63 0.83
N LEU A 72 8.60 -32.58 0.07
CA LEU A 72 8.82 -31.22 0.58
C LEU A 72 7.98 -30.21 -0.20
N GLU A 73 7.07 -29.54 0.49
CA GLU A 73 6.19 -28.51 -0.08
C GLU A 73 6.37 -27.17 0.62
N LEU A 74 6.31 -26.08 -0.15
CA LEU A 74 6.24 -24.71 0.35
C LEU A 74 4.79 -24.21 0.21
N THR A 75 4.23 -23.69 1.30
CA THR A 75 2.95 -23.01 1.32
C THR A 75 3.09 -21.58 1.83
N SER A 76 2.77 -20.61 0.98
CA SER A 76 2.69 -19.19 1.34
C SER A 76 1.24 -18.79 1.55
N PHE A 77 0.94 -18.04 2.59
CA PHE A 77 -0.43 -17.59 2.86
C PHE A 77 -0.48 -16.24 3.60
N ASP A 78 -1.55 -15.50 3.30
CA ASP A 78 -1.88 -14.23 3.94
C ASP A 78 -3.17 -14.39 4.74
N ARG A 79 -3.19 -13.81 5.93
CA ARG A 79 -4.37 -13.75 6.80
C ARG A 79 -4.60 -12.34 7.30
N LEU A 80 -5.87 -12.01 7.50
CA LEU A 80 -6.32 -10.82 8.20
C LEU A 80 -7.17 -11.24 9.39
N ASP A 81 -6.89 -10.68 10.56
CA ASP A 81 -7.71 -10.81 11.76
C ASP A 81 -7.97 -9.42 12.36
N ALA A 82 -8.66 -9.36 13.50
CA ALA A 82 -8.95 -8.11 14.19
C ALA A 82 -7.71 -7.32 14.64
N ASN A 83 -6.54 -7.97 14.75
CA ASN A 83 -5.28 -7.36 15.14
C ASN A 83 -4.45 -6.90 13.92
N GLY A 84 -4.77 -7.38 12.71
CA GLY A 84 -4.21 -6.91 11.45
C GLY A 84 -3.65 -8.04 10.57
N TRP A 85 -2.90 -7.65 9.53
CA TRP A 85 -2.35 -8.57 8.55
C TRP A 85 -1.24 -9.46 9.10
N THR A 86 -1.23 -10.72 8.66
CA THR A 86 -0.14 -11.67 8.87
C THR A 86 0.20 -12.34 7.53
N ARG A 87 1.48 -12.35 7.17
CA ARG A 87 2.03 -13.07 6.02
C ARG A 87 2.97 -14.17 6.51
N ALA A 88 2.80 -15.38 6.00
CA ALA A 88 3.55 -16.53 6.45
C ALA A 88 3.94 -17.48 5.31
N ASP A 89 5.10 -18.12 5.49
CA ASP A 89 5.64 -19.13 4.59
C ASP A 89 5.98 -20.39 5.40
N ALA A 90 5.42 -21.53 4.99
CA ALA A 90 5.58 -22.80 5.68
C ALA A 90 6.14 -23.87 4.75
N LEU A 91 7.29 -24.45 5.10
CA LEU A 91 7.83 -25.66 4.50
C LEU A 91 7.34 -26.87 5.29
N THR A 92 6.68 -27.81 4.61
CA THR A 92 6.26 -29.08 5.20
C THR A 92 7.07 -30.21 4.57
N ALA A 93 7.88 -30.89 5.38
CA ALA A 93 8.74 -31.99 4.97
C ALA A 93 8.23 -33.32 5.56
N ASP A 94 8.01 -34.31 4.69
CA ASP A 94 7.83 -35.70 5.08
C ASP A 94 9.21 -36.35 5.21
N LEU A 95 9.63 -36.63 6.43
CA LEU A 95 10.88 -37.32 6.76
C LEU A 95 10.71 -38.86 6.68
N GLY A 96 9.47 -39.35 6.59
CA GLY A 96 9.13 -40.77 6.57
C GLY A 96 9.11 -41.37 5.16
N GLY A 97 10.28 -41.62 4.57
CA GLY A 97 10.39 -42.42 3.33
C GLY A 97 10.48 -41.63 2.01
N SER A 98 10.64 -40.30 2.08
CA SER A 98 10.89 -39.41 0.94
C SER A 98 12.35 -39.35 0.47
N GLY A 99 13.28 -39.82 1.31
CA GLY A 99 14.73 -39.68 1.10
C GLY A 99 15.28 -38.29 1.44
N LEU A 100 14.47 -37.37 1.99
CA LEU A 100 14.95 -36.10 2.51
C LEU A 100 15.88 -36.30 3.71
N SER A 101 16.91 -35.45 3.81
CA SER A 101 17.72 -35.33 5.02
C SER A 101 17.73 -33.89 5.51
N VAL A 102 17.95 -33.71 6.80
CA VAL A 102 17.96 -32.40 7.46
C VAL A 102 19.29 -32.23 8.18
N GLY A 103 19.95 -31.09 7.98
CA GLY A 103 21.29 -30.83 8.49
C GLY A 103 21.46 -29.43 9.08
N TYR A 104 22.42 -29.32 10.00
CA TYR A 104 22.87 -28.04 10.54
C TYR A 104 23.84 -27.38 9.55
N VAL A 105 23.57 -26.12 9.22
CA VAL A 105 24.43 -25.32 8.34
C VAL A 105 24.93 -24.08 9.06
N ASN A 106 26.19 -23.72 8.82
CA ASN A 106 26.83 -22.50 9.31
C ASN A 106 27.97 -22.11 8.35
N THR A 107 28.63 -20.99 8.64
CA THR A 107 29.75 -20.46 7.84
C THR A 107 31.05 -21.27 7.95
N GLY A 108 31.04 -22.44 8.58
CA GLY A 108 32.22 -23.22 8.94
C GLY A 108 32.89 -22.78 10.26
N ALA A 109 32.60 -21.57 10.74
CA ALA A 109 33.03 -21.05 12.04
C ALA A 109 31.82 -20.69 12.92
N VAL A 110 31.97 -20.79 14.24
CA VAL A 110 30.94 -20.49 15.24
C VAL A 110 30.79 -18.98 15.42
N ALA A 111 31.91 -18.27 15.62
CA ALA A 111 31.92 -16.82 15.80
C ALA A 111 31.98 -16.08 14.45
N ARG A 112 31.09 -16.42 13.51
CA ARG A 112 30.96 -15.77 12.20
C ARG A 112 29.55 -15.91 11.65
N THR A 113 29.01 -14.78 11.21
CA THR A 113 27.68 -14.68 10.59
C THR A 113 27.78 -14.43 9.09
N ALA A 114 26.81 -14.94 8.33
CA ALA A 114 26.61 -14.59 6.92
C ALA A 114 25.11 -14.68 6.58
N PRO A 115 24.64 -14.03 5.50
CA PRO A 115 23.31 -14.32 4.97
C PRO A 115 23.17 -15.83 4.71
N LEU A 116 22.08 -16.43 5.22
CA LEU A 116 21.84 -17.86 5.17
C LEU A 116 21.82 -18.40 3.73
N ARG A 117 21.36 -17.61 2.76
CA ARG A 117 21.29 -18.01 1.34
C ARG A 117 22.61 -18.54 0.82
N GLY A 118 23.71 -17.81 1.06
CA GLY A 118 25.04 -18.23 0.60
C GLY A 118 25.47 -19.55 1.22
N VAL A 119 25.26 -19.69 2.52
CA VAL A 119 25.58 -20.91 3.28
C VAL A 119 24.74 -22.11 2.80
N ALA A 120 23.45 -21.91 2.54
CA ALA A 120 22.54 -22.94 2.07
C ALA A 120 22.88 -23.41 0.64
N ASP A 121 23.19 -22.47 -0.27
CA ASP A 121 23.60 -22.80 -1.63
C ASP A 121 24.94 -23.54 -1.67
N GLU A 122 25.94 -23.09 -0.89
CA GLU A 122 27.25 -23.76 -0.77
C GLU A 122 27.10 -25.19 -0.21
N ALA A 123 26.19 -25.40 0.73
CA ALA A 123 25.88 -26.72 1.26
C ALA A 123 25.08 -27.60 0.28
N GLY A 124 24.51 -27.02 -0.79
CA GLY A 124 23.65 -27.73 -1.74
C GLY A 124 22.23 -28.01 -1.22
N ALA A 125 21.75 -27.21 -0.27
CA ALA A 125 20.41 -27.34 0.28
C ALA A 125 19.33 -27.00 -0.76
N VAL A 126 18.16 -27.66 -0.64
CA VAL A 126 16.97 -27.33 -1.45
C VAL A 126 16.02 -26.38 -0.73
N ALA A 127 16.12 -26.30 0.60
CA ALA A 127 15.42 -25.33 1.43
C ALA A 127 16.16 -25.14 2.76
N ALA A 128 15.94 -24.02 3.44
CA ALA A 128 16.48 -23.78 4.78
C ALA A 128 15.70 -22.68 5.51
N VAL A 129 15.81 -22.66 6.85
CA VAL A 129 15.39 -21.53 7.68
C VAL A 129 16.54 -21.09 8.60
N ASN A 130 16.51 -19.83 9.04
CA ASN A 130 17.47 -19.36 10.05
C ASN A 130 17.33 -20.15 11.35
N GLY A 131 18.44 -20.21 12.10
CA GLY A 131 18.54 -21.00 13.32
C GLY A 131 18.41 -20.17 14.59
N ASP A 132 19.43 -20.28 15.40
CA ASP A 132 19.41 -20.00 16.83
C ASP A 132 19.61 -18.51 17.17
N PHE A 133 19.28 -18.16 18.41
CA PHE A 133 19.64 -16.87 19.01
C PHE A 133 21.16 -16.74 19.11
N PHE A 134 21.68 -15.52 19.03
CA PHE A 134 23.12 -15.31 18.96
C PHE A 134 23.60 -13.99 19.54
N ASP A 135 24.91 -13.92 19.81
CA ASP A 135 25.61 -12.76 20.36
C ASP A 135 25.81 -11.65 19.29
N ILE A 136 24.68 -11.12 18.80
CA ILE A 136 24.52 -10.35 17.55
C ILE A 136 25.41 -9.11 17.40
N ASN A 137 25.71 -8.41 18.49
CA ASN A 137 26.51 -7.18 18.45
C ASN A 137 27.98 -7.42 18.87
N GLN A 138 28.41 -8.68 18.93
CA GLN A 138 29.68 -9.08 19.51
C GLN A 138 30.29 -10.24 18.71
N SER A 139 30.35 -11.46 19.26
CA SER A 139 31.00 -12.60 18.61
C SER A 139 30.22 -13.18 17.44
N GLY A 140 28.91 -12.92 17.38
CA GLY A 140 28.03 -13.57 16.43
C GLY A 140 27.76 -15.05 16.73
N ALA A 141 28.37 -15.64 17.77
CA ALA A 141 28.19 -17.06 18.11
C ALA A 141 26.75 -17.34 18.57
N ALA A 142 26.20 -18.48 18.13
CA ALA A 142 24.87 -18.92 18.54
C ALA A 142 24.87 -19.47 19.98
N GLN A 143 23.76 -19.31 20.67
CA GLN A 143 23.67 -19.47 22.13
C GLN A 143 23.29 -20.89 22.56
N GLY A 144 22.50 -21.60 21.77
CA GLY A 144 22.06 -22.97 22.00
C GLY A 144 22.97 -24.01 21.32
N ILE A 145 22.44 -25.23 21.23
CA ILE A 145 23.14 -26.39 20.68
C ILE A 145 23.40 -26.26 19.18
N GLY A 146 24.57 -26.71 18.73
CA GLY A 146 24.82 -26.99 17.30
C GLY A 146 25.42 -28.38 17.15
N VAL A 147 24.74 -29.26 16.40
CA VAL A 147 25.25 -30.59 16.03
C VAL A 147 25.18 -30.74 14.52
N ARG A 148 26.31 -31.12 13.91
CA ARG A 148 26.43 -31.37 12.46
C ARG A 148 27.04 -32.74 12.24
N ASP A 149 26.35 -33.59 11.48
CA ASP A 149 26.75 -34.97 11.19
C ASP A 149 27.09 -35.80 12.44
N GLY A 150 26.33 -35.57 13.53
CA GLY A 150 26.51 -36.18 14.84
C GLY A 150 27.66 -35.60 15.68
N ALA A 151 28.46 -34.68 15.13
CA ALA A 151 29.53 -34.01 15.84
C ALA A 151 29.04 -32.70 16.50
N LEU A 152 29.48 -32.45 17.73
CA LEU A 152 29.22 -31.20 18.44
C LEU A 152 29.98 -30.05 17.76
N VAL A 153 29.26 -29.01 17.36
CA VAL A 153 29.82 -27.77 16.80
C VAL A 153 29.99 -26.74 17.92
N GLN A 154 28.96 -26.58 18.75
CA GLN A 154 28.92 -25.69 19.91
C GLN A 154 27.93 -26.24 20.96
N SER A 155 28.23 -26.05 22.24
CA SER A 155 27.32 -26.38 23.35
C SER A 155 26.34 -25.24 23.65
N PRO A 156 25.17 -25.52 24.24
CA PRO A 156 24.29 -24.47 24.75
C PRO A 156 24.88 -23.70 25.93
N VAL A 157 24.55 -22.43 26.04
CA VAL A 157 24.79 -21.57 27.22
C VAL A 157 23.62 -21.65 28.19
N ALA A 158 23.82 -21.13 29.41
CA ALA A 158 22.76 -21.07 30.40
C ALA A 158 21.54 -20.28 29.87
N GLY A 159 20.33 -20.85 30.00
CA GLY A 159 19.09 -20.24 29.52
C GLY A 159 18.69 -20.61 28.09
N HIS A 160 19.54 -21.34 27.34
CA HIS A 160 19.25 -21.79 25.97
C HIS A 160 19.36 -23.33 25.81
N PRO A 161 18.68 -24.14 26.65
CA PRO A 161 18.81 -25.59 26.59
C PRO A 161 18.00 -26.22 25.47
N ASP A 162 16.92 -25.58 25.01
CA ASP A 162 15.98 -26.18 24.07
C ASP A 162 16.52 -26.19 22.64
N GLY A 163 16.33 -27.30 21.93
CA GLY A 163 16.78 -27.45 20.56
C GLY A 163 15.86 -28.34 19.73
N VAL A 164 15.93 -28.13 18.43
CA VAL A 164 15.35 -29.00 17.40
C VAL A 164 16.39 -30.06 17.06
N ALA A 165 16.03 -31.34 17.14
CA ALA A 165 16.93 -32.46 16.89
C ALA A 165 16.38 -33.41 15.83
N ILE A 166 17.27 -33.91 14.98
CA ILE A 166 17.00 -34.95 13.98
C ILE A 166 17.83 -36.18 14.37
N GLY A 167 17.16 -37.32 14.52
CA GLY A 167 17.80 -38.61 14.77
C GLY A 167 18.35 -39.27 13.50
N PRO A 168 19.21 -40.30 13.65
CA PRO A 168 19.71 -41.08 12.51
C PRO A 168 18.61 -41.89 11.81
N ASP A 169 17.46 -42.08 12.47
CA ASP A 169 16.23 -42.66 11.94
C ASP A 169 15.40 -41.68 11.10
N GLY A 170 15.86 -40.43 10.94
CA GLY A 170 15.14 -39.36 10.27
C GLY A 170 13.97 -38.79 11.09
N VAL A 171 13.82 -39.18 12.35
CA VAL A 171 12.74 -38.70 13.22
C VAL A 171 13.16 -37.41 13.90
N GLY A 172 12.33 -36.38 13.74
CA GLY A 172 12.53 -35.08 14.37
C GLY A 172 11.85 -34.96 15.73
N ARG A 173 12.44 -34.15 16.62
CA ARG A 173 11.91 -33.87 17.96
C ARG A 173 12.39 -32.53 18.52
N VAL A 174 11.61 -31.98 19.46
CA VAL A 174 12.04 -30.88 20.32
C VAL A 174 12.56 -31.48 21.62
N VAL A 175 13.79 -31.17 22.01
CA VAL A 175 14.44 -31.75 23.20
C VAL A 175 15.42 -30.76 23.82
N GLN A 176 15.62 -30.88 25.13
CA GLN A 176 16.66 -30.13 25.83
C GLN A 176 18.03 -30.78 25.65
N PHE A 177 19.05 -29.95 25.50
CA PHE A 177 20.43 -30.33 25.38
C PHE A 177 21.25 -29.82 26.56
N TYR A 178 22.11 -30.68 27.05
CA TYR A 178 23.13 -30.40 28.03
C TYR A 178 24.50 -30.66 27.42
N PHE A 179 25.54 -30.17 28.09
CA PHE A 179 26.92 -30.47 27.76
C PHE A 179 27.50 -31.39 28.83
N ASP A 180 28.05 -32.53 28.39
CA ASP A 180 28.77 -33.46 29.26
C ASP A 180 30.23 -33.47 28.83
N GLY A 181 31.10 -32.89 29.65
CA GLY A 181 32.52 -32.77 29.35
C GLY A 181 33.41 -32.82 30.58
N SER A 182 34.57 -33.45 30.45
CA SER A 182 35.60 -33.54 31.49
C SER A 182 37.00 -33.47 30.90
N ALA A 183 37.93 -32.87 31.63
CA ALA A 183 39.36 -32.94 31.32
C ALA A 183 40.10 -33.59 32.50
N ALA A 184 40.82 -34.69 32.24
CA ALA A 184 41.65 -35.35 33.22
C ALA A 184 43.01 -34.64 33.27
N LEU A 185 43.23 -33.84 34.33
CA LEU A 185 44.49 -33.14 34.57
C LEU A 185 45.37 -33.92 35.55
N PRO A 186 46.69 -33.69 35.59
CA PRO A 186 47.57 -34.29 36.60
C PRO A 186 47.16 -33.97 38.05
N GLY A 187 46.53 -32.81 38.26
CA GLY A 187 46.02 -32.36 39.58
C GLY A 187 44.64 -32.90 39.95
N GLY A 188 44.02 -33.73 39.11
CA GLY A 188 42.64 -34.21 39.26
C GLY A 188 41.73 -33.77 38.10
N PRO A 189 40.60 -34.45 37.89
CA PRO A 189 39.68 -34.12 36.80
C PRO A 189 38.97 -32.79 37.04
N VAL A 190 38.72 -32.04 35.97
CA VAL A 190 37.90 -30.83 35.96
C VAL A 190 36.70 -31.01 35.05
N THR A 191 35.56 -30.45 35.44
CA THR A 191 34.35 -30.40 34.60
C THR A 191 34.50 -29.32 33.54
N LEU A 192 34.18 -29.66 32.30
CA LEU A 192 34.11 -28.72 31.20
C LEU A 192 32.67 -28.24 31.09
N THR A 193 32.48 -26.92 31.01
CA THR A 193 31.15 -26.32 31.08
C THR A 193 30.64 -25.94 29.69
N GLN A 194 31.52 -25.58 28.76
CA GLN A 194 31.15 -25.19 27.40
C GLN A 194 32.10 -25.72 26.32
N PHE A 195 31.60 -25.80 25.10
CA PHE A 195 32.32 -26.12 23.87
C PHE A 195 32.02 -25.04 22.82
N ASN A 196 33.06 -24.37 22.33
CA ASN A 196 33.01 -23.26 21.37
C ASN A 196 31.94 -22.21 21.69
N ASN A 197 31.76 -21.86 22.97
CA ASN A 197 30.74 -20.90 23.39
C ASN A 197 31.18 -20.13 24.65
N LEU A 198 30.35 -19.18 25.09
CA LEU A 198 30.62 -18.34 26.26
C LEU A 198 30.75 -19.18 27.53
N VAL A 199 31.87 -19.06 28.24
CA VAL A 199 32.21 -19.89 29.40
C VAL A 199 31.45 -19.41 30.65
N GLN A 200 30.78 -20.35 31.32
CA GLN A 200 30.10 -20.12 32.59
C GLN A 200 31.05 -19.55 33.65
N ALA A 201 30.49 -18.77 34.57
CA ALA A 201 31.25 -18.23 35.70
C ALA A 201 31.89 -19.37 36.52
N GLY A 202 33.20 -19.28 36.78
CA GLY A 202 33.97 -20.33 37.45
C GLY A 202 34.24 -21.59 36.61
N GLY A 203 33.83 -21.63 35.33
CA GLY A 203 33.92 -22.81 34.48
C GLY A 203 35.19 -22.90 33.62
N VAL A 204 35.31 -24.01 32.90
CA VAL A 204 36.34 -24.26 31.87
C VAL A 204 35.65 -24.56 30.54
N GLY A 205 35.92 -23.74 29.53
CA GLY A 205 35.44 -23.94 28.16
C GLY A 205 36.47 -24.64 27.28
N VAL A 206 35.98 -25.37 26.28
CA VAL A 206 36.80 -26.00 25.23
C VAL A 206 36.63 -25.19 23.94
N PHE A 207 37.72 -24.80 23.29
CA PHE A 207 37.69 -24.15 21.97
C PHE A 207 38.50 -24.94 20.95
N THR A 208 37.97 -25.07 19.74
CA THR A 208 38.62 -25.73 18.61
C THR A 208 38.73 -24.77 17.43
N ALA A 209 39.30 -25.23 16.31
CA ALA A 209 39.34 -24.47 15.07
C ALA A 209 37.94 -24.01 14.59
N LEU A 210 36.87 -24.66 15.04
CA LEU A 210 35.49 -24.27 14.73
C LEU A 210 35.09 -22.92 15.36
N TRP A 211 35.79 -22.41 16.38
CA TRP A 211 35.48 -21.09 16.93
C TRP A 211 35.59 -19.97 15.87
N GLY A 212 36.58 -20.06 14.99
CA GLY A 212 36.94 -18.98 14.07
C GLY A 212 37.98 -18.03 14.64
N ASP A 213 38.07 -16.84 14.07
CA ASP A 213 39.11 -15.84 14.32
C ASP A 213 38.72 -14.75 15.33
N TYR A 214 37.47 -14.75 15.82
CA TYR A 214 37.01 -13.80 16.82
C TYR A 214 37.75 -13.96 18.16
N ASP A 215 37.97 -12.86 18.89
CA ASP A 215 38.72 -12.86 20.14
C ASP A 215 38.03 -13.70 21.23
N ARG A 216 38.72 -14.73 21.75
CA ARG A 216 38.21 -15.61 22.81
C ARG A 216 38.03 -14.87 24.14
N ALA A 217 38.59 -13.67 24.29
CA ALA A 217 38.35 -12.81 25.46
C ALA A 217 36.85 -12.54 25.69
N ARG A 218 36.03 -12.51 24.63
CA ARG A 218 34.57 -12.39 24.76
C ARG A 218 33.95 -13.54 25.53
N ALA A 219 34.46 -14.76 25.38
CA ALA A 219 33.92 -15.95 26.05
C ALA A 219 34.15 -15.96 27.56
N VAL A 220 35.09 -15.16 28.06
CA VAL A 220 35.39 -14.99 29.50
C VAL A 220 35.20 -13.55 29.95
N ALA A 221 34.37 -12.78 29.23
CA ALA A 221 34.13 -11.38 29.55
C ALA A 221 33.62 -11.22 31.00
N GLY A 222 34.24 -10.29 31.74
CA GLY A 222 33.94 -10.03 33.15
C GLY A 222 34.60 -10.98 34.15
N ALA A 223 35.47 -11.90 33.71
CA ALA A 223 36.29 -12.71 34.60
C ALA A 223 37.39 -11.86 35.28
N ALA A 224 37.67 -12.13 36.55
CA ALA A 224 38.79 -11.52 37.25
C ALA A 224 40.11 -12.24 36.95
N ARG A 225 40.04 -13.56 36.68
CA ARG A 225 41.18 -14.40 36.34
C ARG A 225 40.87 -15.25 35.12
N VAL A 226 41.85 -15.38 34.23
CA VAL A 226 41.76 -16.16 32.99
C VAL A 226 43.01 -17.03 32.85
N THR A 227 42.84 -18.26 32.39
CA THR A 227 43.96 -19.12 31.99
C THR A 227 43.60 -19.85 30.70
N GLU A 228 44.43 -19.69 29.68
CA GLU A 228 44.29 -20.39 28.40
C GLU A 228 45.38 -21.46 28.30
N VAL A 229 44.98 -22.70 27.99
CA VAL A 229 45.88 -23.84 27.82
C VAL A 229 45.68 -24.40 26.43
N ALA A 230 46.73 -24.40 25.61
CA ALA A 230 46.69 -25.05 24.31
C ALA A 230 47.16 -26.50 24.42
N LEU A 231 46.39 -27.42 23.87
CA LEU A 231 46.66 -28.84 23.81
C LEU A 231 46.92 -29.26 22.37
N VAL A 232 48.01 -29.99 22.15
CA VAL A 232 48.35 -30.66 20.88
C VAL A 232 48.60 -32.13 21.19
N ASP A 233 47.90 -33.04 20.49
CA ASP A 233 47.97 -34.49 20.71
C ASP A 233 47.80 -34.91 22.18
N GLY A 234 46.85 -34.28 22.89
CA GLY A 234 46.56 -34.57 24.30
C GLY A 234 47.64 -34.12 25.29
N ARG A 235 48.55 -33.23 24.87
CA ARG A 235 49.59 -32.65 25.73
C ARG A 235 49.55 -31.14 25.72
N VAL A 236 49.83 -30.54 26.88
CA VAL A 236 49.95 -29.09 27.02
C VAL A 236 51.10 -28.57 26.16
N ALA A 237 50.81 -27.67 25.22
CA ALA A 237 51.78 -26.97 24.41
C ALA A 237 52.13 -25.61 25.03
N THR A 238 51.11 -24.85 25.43
CA THR A 238 51.29 -23.52 26.06
C THR A 238 50.27 -23.31 27.17
N VAL A 239 50.64 -22.46 28.13
CA VAL A 239 49.77 -21.95 29.20
C VAL A 239 49.95 -20.44 29.26
N GLY A 240 48.84 -19.70 29.22
CA GLY A 240 48.83 -18.23 29.23
C GLY A 240 47.81 -17.69 30.24
N ALA A 241 48.10 -16.53 30.83
CA ALA A 241 47.26 -15.87 31.82
C ALA A 241 46.16 -14.95 31.20
N ALA A 242 45.99 -15.00 29.88
CA ALA A 242 44.98 -14.23 29.15
C ALA A 242 44.39 -15.09 28.04
N ALA A 243 43.15 -14.76 27.63
CA ALA A 243 42.54 -15.38 26.47
C ALA A 243 43.34 -15.01 25.20
N GLY A 244 43.56 -16.01 24.35
CA GLY A 244 44.29 -15.85 23.11
C GLY A 244 43.45 -15.19 22.02
N ARG A 245 44.16 -14.57 21.07
CA ARG A 245 43.58 -13.90 19.90
C ARG A 245 43.77 -14.74 18.65
N GLY A 246 42.88 -14.54 17.68
CA GLY A 246 42.96 -15.18 16.37
C GLY A 246 42.57 -16.66 16.38
N PRO A 247 42.65 -17.32 15.21
CA PRO A 247 42.13 -18.66 15.01
C PRO A 247 42.87 -19.72 15.84
N VAL A 248 42.13 -20.71 16.33
CA VAL A 248 42.72 -21.92 16.92
C VAL A 248 43.30 -22.79 15.79
N PRO A 249 44.60 -23.15 15.82
CA PRO A 249 45.19 -23.99 14.79
C PRO A 249 44.49 -25.36 14.67
N ALA A 250 44.48 -25.93 13.46
CA ALA A 250 43.96 -27.28 13.25
C ALA A 250 44.73 -28.31 14.09
N GLY A 251 44.02 -29.24 14.73
CA GLY A 251 44.59 -30.21 15.66
C GLY A 251 44.84 -29.68 17.08
N THR A 252 44.67 -28.38 17.32
CA THR A 252 44.80 -27.79 18.65
C THR A 252 43.45 -27.72 19.35
N THR A 253 43.43 -28.09 20.63
CA THR A 253 42.29 -27.87 21.54
C THR A 253 42.70 -26.86 22.60
N ILE A 254 41.90 -25.83 22.82
CA ILE A 254 42.12 -24.84 23.87
C ILE A 254 41.21 -25.18 25.06
N LEU A 255 41.78 -25.22 26.26
CA LEU A 255 41.01 -25.11 27.51
C LEU A 255 41.11 -23.68 28.01
N LEU A 256 39.96 -23.00 28.13
CA LEU A 256 39.86 -21.62 28.57
C LEU A 256 39.13 -21.55 29.91
N GLY A 257 39.89 -21.33 30.97
CA GLY A 257 39.40 -21.26 32.34
C GLY A 257 38.99 -19.84 32.72
N ARG A 258 37.87 -19.73 33.44
CA ARG A 258 37.34 -18.50 34.02
C ARG A 258 37.30 -18.60 35.53
N ASP A 259 37.89 -17.62 36.22
CA ASP A 259 37.91 -17.52 37.68
C ASP A 259 38.36 -18.84 38.35
N ALA A 260 37.50 -19.56 39.06
CA ALA A 260 37.85 -20.87 39.66
C ALA A 260 38.35 -21.89 38.61
N GLY A 261 37.83 -21.85 37.38
CA GLY A 261 38.31 -22.68 36.28
C GLY A 261 39.69 -22.24 35.77
N ALA A 262 40.02 -20.95 35.87
CA ALA A 262 41.38 -20.47 35.58
C ALA A 262 42.36 -21.01 36.62
N ASP A 263 41.99 -20.94 37.91
CA ASP A 263 42.79 -21.44 39.03
C ASP A 263 43.06 -22.96 38.88
N ALA A 264 42.08 -23.72 38.37
CA ALA A 264 42.23 -25.16 38.11
C ALA A 264 43.20 -25.49 36.97
N LEU A 265 43.38 -24.58 35.99
CA LEU A 265 44.28 -24.76 34.86
C LEU A 265 45.69 -24.19 35.10
N ALA A 266 45.83 -23.24 36.03
CA ALA A 266 47.07 -22.47 36.25
C ALA A 266 48.29 -23.32 36.64
N GLY A 267 48.09 -24.52 37.19
CA GLY A 267 49.16 -25.44 37.59
C GLY A 267 49.75 -26.30 36.47
N LEU A 268 49.16 -26.26 35.26
CA LEU A 268 49.61 -27.05 34.12
C LEU A 268 50.92 -26.51 33.53
N ARG A 269 51.73 -27.40 32.97
CA ARG A 269 53.01 -27.08 32.33
C ARG A 269 53.10 -27.72 30.95
N PRO A 270 53.87 -27.13 30.01
CA PRO A 270 54.15 -27.76 28.73
C PRO A 270 54.63 -29.21 28.90
N GLY A 271 54.01 -30.14 28.16
CA GLY A 271 54.26 -31.58 28.18
C GLY A 271 53.30 -32.39 29.06
N ASP A 272 52.59 -31.77 30.00
CA ASP A 272 51.63 -32.46 30.87
C ASP A 272 50.54 -33.16 30.04
N PRO A 273 50.17 -34.42 30.34
CA PRO A 273 49.10 -35.12 29.65
C PRO A 273 47.74 -34.60 30.12
N VAL A 274 46.85 -34.31 29.17
CA VAL A 274 45.47 -33.90 29.42
C VAL A 274 44.55 -34.64 28.47
N GLU A 275 43.70 -35.52 29.01
CA GLU A 275 42.66 -36.21 28.25
C GLU A 275 41.36 -35.40 28.34
N VAL A 276 40.85 -34.96 27.19
CA VAL A 276 39.62 -34.17 27.09
C VAL A 276 38.53 -35.05 26.48
N THR A 277 37.42 -35.22 27.21
CA THR A 277 36.23 -35.93 26.72
C THR A 277 35.04 -34.98 26.75
N TYR A 278 34.23 -35.00 25.69
CA TYR A 278 33.01 -34.20 25.63
C TYR A 278 31.98 -34.79 24.67
N ARG A 279 30.69 -34.52 24.93
CA ARG A 279 29.60 -34.78 23.99
C ARG A 279 28.41 -33.85 24.22
N ALA A 280 27.59 -33.69 23.18
CA ALA A 280 26.21 -33.24 23.36
C ALA A 280 25.45 -34.30 24.16
N LYS A 281 24.66 -33.88 25.15
CA LYS A 281 23.81 -34.77 25.95
C LYS A 281 22.34 -34.34 25.83
N PRO A 282 21.56 -34.91 24.90
CA PRO A 282 20.13 -34.67 24.85
C PRO A 282 19.46 -35.29 26.09
N ALA A 283 18.39 -34.66 26.59
CA ALA A 283 17.69 -35.07 27.82
C ALA A 283 17.04 -36.47 27.72
N ASP A 284 16.82 -36.97 26.51
CA ASP A 284 16.26 -38.29 26.23
C ASP A 284 17.34 -39.35 25.91
N ASP A 285 18.62 -38.99 25.98
CA ASP A 285 19.79 -39.83 25.65
C ASP A 285 19.75 -40.48 24.24
N ARG A 286 18.86 -40.02 23.34
CA ARG A 286 18.76 -40.55 21.98
C ARG A 286 19.82 -39.92 21.07
N ALA A 287 20.36 -40.69 20.14
CA ALA A 287 21.32 -40.20 19.15
C ALA A 287 20.76 -39.04 18.31
N VAL A 288 21.65 -38.16 17.87
CA VAL A 288 21.34 -36.94 17.12
C VAL A 288 22.34 -36.82 15.97
N THR A 289 21.85 -36.60 14.75
CA THR A 289 22.66 -36.34 13.56
C THR A 289 22.76 -34.84 13.27
N ALA A 290 21.67 -34.10 13.49
CA ALA A 290 21.65 -32.65 13.37
C ALA A 290 20.83 -32.02 14.50
N ALA A 291 21.31 -30.91 15.04
CA ALA A 291 20.53 -30.11 15.98
C ALA A 291 20.86 -28.62 15.88
N VAL A 292 19.84 -27.79 16.08
CA VAL A 292 19.94 -26.33 16.17
C VAL A 292 19.21 -25.86 17.42
N GLY A 293 19.80 -24.91 18.15
CA GLY A 293 19.22 -24.30 19.32
C GLY A 293 17.99 -23.44 19.00
N GLY A 294 17.13 -23.30 19.99
CA GLY A 294 16.04 -22.32 20.03
C GLY A 294 15.83 -21.86 21.46
N ASN A 295 14.62 -21.43 21.80
CA ASN A 295 14.35 -20.95 23.17
C ASN A 295 12.99 -21.42 23.70
N ARG A 296 11.89 -20.92 23.11
CA ARG A 296 10.56 -21.13 23.70
C ARG A 296 9.83 -22.28 23.01
N VAL A 297 9.45 -23.31 23.78
CA VAL A 297 8.57 -24.39 23.31
C VAL A 297 7.16 -23.82 23.09
N LEU A 298 6.68 -23.91 21.85
CA LEU A 298 5.46 -23.31 21.35
C LEU A 298 4.25 -24.24 21.44
N VAL A 299 4.47 -25.53 21.23
CA VAL A 299 3.43 -26.57 21.26
C VAL A 299 4.00 -27.77 21.99
N ARG A 300 3.20 -28.38 22.87
CA ARG A 300 3.53 -29.63 23.59
C ARG A 300 2.32 -30.55 23.55
N GLY A 301 2.49 -31.80 23.13
CA GLY A 301 1.38 -32.76 23.07
C GLY A 301 0.24 -32.34 22.14
N GLY A 302 0.49 -31.51 21.13
CA GLY A 302 -0.52 -30.89 20.27
C GLY A 302 -1.25 -29.69 20.88
N VAL A 303 -0.85 -29.25 22.08
CA VAL A 303 -1.45 -28.11 22.77
C VAL A 303 -0.54 -26.88 22.67
N PRO A 304 -0.99 -25.78 22.03
CA PRO A 304 -0.27 -24.51 22.04
C PRO A 304 -0.01 -24.03 23.47
N GLN A 305 1.19 -23.54 23.74
CA GLN A 305 1.57 -22.99 25.04
C GLN A 305 1.22 -21.50 25.11
N ASP A 306 0.75 -21.05 26.28
CA ASP A 306 0.60 -19.62 26.56
C ASP A 306 1.89 -19.06 27.15
N ILE A 307 2.58 -18.21 26.39
CA ILE A 307 3.97 -17.80 26.68
C ILE A 307 4.03 -16.37 27.25
N GLY A 308 2.89 -15.68 27.41
CA GLY A 308 2.82 -14.34 28.03
C GLY A 308 3.59 -13.25 27.27
N ASP A 309 4.04 -13.52 26.05
CA ASP A 309 4.63 -12.55 25.15
C ASP A 309 3.51 -11.77 24.45
N VAL A 310 3.54 -10.44 24.58
CA VAL A 310 2.47 -9.56 24.10
C VAL A 310 2.87 -8.75 22.87
N THR A 311 4.12 -8.85 22.43
CA THR A 311 4.63 -8.05 21.30
C THR A 311 4.69 -8.91 20.02
N PRO A 312 3.90 -8.56 18.98
CA PRO A 312 4.02 -9.19 17.68
C PRO A 312 5.40 -8.88 17.06
N GLU A 313 6.06 -9.91 16.56
CA GLU A 313 7.37 -9.80 15.90
C GLU A 313 7.44 -10.71 14.67
N PRO A 314 8.38 -10.48 13.74
CA PRO A 314 8.76 -11.51 12.77
C PRO A 314 9.28 -12.74 13.52
N ARG A 315 8.86 -13.94 13.12
CA ARG A 315 9.18 -15.19 13.83
C ARG A 315 9.63 -16.28 12.88
N THR A 316 10.49 -17.16 13.39
CA THR A 316 10.82 -18.43 12.79
C THR A 316 10.54 -19.55 13.78
N ALA A 317 9.90 -20.63 13.33
CA ALA A 317 9.59 -21.77 14.17
C ALA A 317 9.80 -23.08 13.41
N VAL A 318 10.07 -24.13 14.18
CA VAL A 318 10.13 -25.51 13.67
C VAL A 318 9.33 -26.41 14.57
N GLY A 319 8.56 -27.33 13.98
CA GLY A 319 7.76 -28.29 14.72
C GLY A 319 7.61 -29.62 13.99
N PHE A 320 7.07 -30.60 14.70
CA PHE A 320 6.96 -31.97 14.23
C PHE A 320 5.59 -32.56 14.52
N SER A 321 5.14 -33.51 13.68
CA SER A 321 3.99 -34.37 13.98
C SER A 321 4.25 -35.25 15.20
N ALA A 322 3.19 -35.88 15.73
CA ALA A 322 3.26 -36.72 16.92
C ALA A 322 4.26 -37.90 16.80
N ASP A 323 4.44 -38.42 15.58
CA ASP A 323 5.41 -39.49 15.28
C ASP A 323 6.79 -38.97 14.85
N GLY A 324 6.99 -37.64 14.81
CA GLY A 324 8.22 -36.97 14.42
C GLY A 324 8.59 -37.11 12.93
N LYS A 325 7.71 -37.70 12.10
CA LYS A 325 7.98 -37.97 10.68
C LYS A 325 7.59 -36.83 9.76
N LYS A 326 6.77 -35.89 10.19
CA LYS A 326 6.53 -34.64 9.47
C LYS A 326 7.18 -33.49 10.21
N MET A 327 7.88 -32.65 9.48
CA MET A 327 8.51 -31.44 9.99
C MET A 327 7.89 -30.23 9.31
N ILE A 328 7.60 -29.19 10.09
CA ILE A 328 7.07 -27.91 9.64
C ILE A 328 8.10 -26.85 10.01
N MET A 329 8.60 -26.11 9.02
CA MET A 329 9.42 -24.92 9.23
C MET A 329 8.62 -23.72 8.77
N LEU A 330 8.42 -22.75 9.65
CA LEU A 330 7.54 -21.62 9.44
C LEU A 330 8.31 -20.32 9.65
N THR A 331 8.14 -19.38 8.72
CA THR A 331 8.44 -17.96 8.95
C THR A 331 7.15 -17.15 8.90
N VAL A 332 7.05 -16.17 9.80
CA VAL A 332 6.02 -15.14 9.79
C VAL A 332 6.72 -13.81 9.68
N ASP A 333 6.41 -13.04 8.64
CA ASP A 333 6.96 -11.70 8.46
C ASP A 333 6.40 -10.75 9.53
N GLY A 334 7.09 -9.64 9.81
CA GLY A 334 6.65 -8.67 10.81
C GLY A 334 7.29 -7.29 10.63
N ARG A 335 6.85 -6.31 11.41
CA ARG A 335 7.33 -4.90 11.37
C ARG A 335 7.13 -4.22 10.01
N GLN A 336 6.14 -4.66 9.25
CA GLN A 336 5.83 -4.12 7.93
C GLN A 336 4.32 -3.97 7.76
N ALA A 337 3.88 -3.07 6.87
CA ALA A 337 2.45 -2.86 6.63
C ALA A 337 1.74 -4.16 6.20
N ASP A 338 2.43 -5.00 5.42
CA ASP A 338 1.89 -6.26 4.90
C ASP A 338 1.82 -7.38 5.93
N SER A 339 2.49 -7.24 7.08
CA SER A 339 2.47 -8.22 8.17
C SER A 339 2.90 -7.59 9.50
N ARG A 340 2.02 -7.62 10.50
CA ARG A 340 2.31 -7.12 11.85
C ARG A 340 3.29 -8.01 12.63
N GLY A 341 3.48 -9.25 12.20
CA GLY A 341 4.16 -10.29 12.98
C GLY A 341 3.19 -11.01 13.90
N VAL A 342 3.72 -11.90 14.74
CA VAL A 342 2.92 -12.66 15.70
C VAL A 342 3.61 -12.71 17.05
N THR A 343 2.81 -12.75 18.11
CA THR A 343 3.25 -13.12 19.45
C THR A 343 3.68 -14.59 19.47
N LEU A 344 4.43 -15.01 20.49
CA LEU A 344 4.79 -16.42 20.64
C LEU A 344 3.56 -17.34 20.84
N THR A 345 2.51 -16.86 21.51
CA THR A 345 1.27 -17.63 21.68
C THR A 345 0.53 -17.80 20.35
N GLU A 346 0.41 -16.73 19.54
CA GLU A 346 -0.15 -16.80 18.19
C GLU A 346 0.67 -17.73 17.27
N LEU A 347 2.00 -17.66 17.35
CA LEU A 347 2.90 -18.56 16.62
C LEU A 347 2.67 -20.02 17.00
N GLY A 348 2.50 -20.33 18.29
CA GLY A 348 2.18 -21.68 18.75
C GLY A 348 0.84 -22.19 18.23
N ARG A 349 -0.21 -21.34 18.24
CA ARG A 349 -1.50 -21.67 17.62
C ARG A 349 -1.37 -21.93 16.12
N LEU A 350 -0.59 -21.11 15.42
CA LEU A 350 -0.33 -21.27 13.99
C LEU A 350 0.40 -22.60 13.71
N MET A 351 1.45 -22.92 14.44
CA MET A 351 2.18 -24.19 14.33
C MET A 351 1.27 -25.40 14.59
N ALA A 352 0.43 -25.35 15.63
CA ALA A 352 -0.53 -26.41 15.90
C ALA A 352 -1.58 -26.55 14.78
N SER A 353 -2.07 -25.44 14.22
CA SER A 353 -3.02 -25.45 13.10
C SER A 353 -2.42 -26.05 11.81
N LEU A 354 -1.10 -25.97 11.65
CA LEU A 354 -0.35 -26.61 10.56
C LEU A 354 -0.04 -28.10 10.84
N GLY A 355 -0.39 -28.61 12.03
CA GLY A 355 -0.24 -30.01 12.41
C GLY A 355 0.96 -30.32 13.31
N ALA A 356 1.63 -29.32 13.88
CA ALA A 356 2.70 -29.56 14.85
C ALA A 356 2.12 -30.09 16.17
N HIS A 357 2.69 -31.20 16.64
CA HIS A 357 2.45 -31.78 17.97
C HIS A 357 3.48 -31.30 19.00
N GLU A 358 4.71 -31.07 18.56
CA GLU A 358 5.76 -30.37 19.30
C GLU A 358 6.30 -29.26 18.40
N ALA A 359 6.58 -28.07 18.96
CA ALA A 359 7.17 -26.97 18.20
C ALA A 359 8.06 -26.09 19.07
N LEU A 360 9.12 -25.54 18.47
CA LEU A 360 10.09 -24.66 19.10
C LEU A 360 10.22 -23.36 18.31
N ASN A 361 10.27 -22.24 19.04
CA ASN A 361 10.62 -20.95 18.49
C ASN A 361 12.14 -20.84 18.30
N LEU A 362 12.55 -20.43 17.10
CA LEU A 362 13.91 -20.09 16.73
C LEU A 362 14.14 -18.57 16.79
N ASP A 363 15.30 -18.08 16.36
CA ASP A 363 15.54 -16.64 16.30
C ASP A 363 14.61 -15.95 15.29
N GLY A 364 14.17 -14.74 15.62
CA GLY A 364 13.17 -13.99 14.86
C GLY A 364 13.66 -12.60 14.43
N GLY A 365 12.74 -11.65 14.30
CA GLY A 365 13.08 -10.27 13.94
C GLY A 365 13.72 -10.19 12.55
N GLY A 366 14.82 -9.45 12.42
CA GLY A 366 15.56 -9.34 11.15
C GLY A 366 16.21 -10.65 10.70
N SER A 367 16.36 -11.64 11.61
CA SER A 367 16.93 -12.94 11.29
C SER A 367 15.96 -13.86 10.52
N SER A 368 14.65 -13.64 10.65
CA SER A 368 13.62 -14.49 10.06
C SER A 368 13.76 -14.60 8.55
N THR A 369 14.20 -15.78 8.10
CA THR A 369 14.51 -16.07 6.70
C THR A 369 14.09 -17.49 6.37
N LEU A 370 13.27 -17.66 5.33
CA LEU A 370 12.94 -18.94 4.71
C LEU A 370 13.44 -18.96 3.27
N LEU A 371 14.16 -20.03 2.96
CA LEU A 371 14.76 -20.29 1.67
C LEU A 371 14.15 -21.54 1.04
N ALA A 372 13.84 -21.49 -0.25
CA ALA A 372 13.41 -22.66 -1.01
C ALA A 372 13.85 -22.56 -2.47
N ARG A 373 14.18 -23.69 -3.10
CA ARG A 373 14.31 -23.76 -4.56
C ARG A 373 12.94 -23.75 -5.22
N LYS A 374 12.85 -23.13 -6.39
CA LYS A 374 11.76 -23.41 -7.34
C LYS A 374 12.07 -24.70 -8.09
N PRO A 375 11.05 -25.48 -8.50
CA PRO A 375 11.25 -26.61 -9.41
C PRO A 375 12.12 -26.24 -10.62
N GLY A 376 13.18 -27.00 -10.85
CA GLY A 376 14.13 -26.78 -11.95
C GLY A 376 15.16 -25.68 -11.71
N ALA A 377 15.17 -25.03 -10.54
CA ALA A 377 16.19 -24.04 -10.16
C ALA A 377 17.41 -24.72 -9.49
N ALA A 378 18.59 -24.16 -9.72
CA ALA A 378 19.84 -24.66 -9.14
C ALA A 378 20.14 -24.10 -7.73
N ALA A 379 19.61 -22.92 -7.40
CA ALA A 379 19.89 -22.18 -6.18
C ALA A 379 18.60 -21.87 -5.41
N VAL A 380 18.70 -21.74 -4.09
CA VAL A 380 17.59 -21.31 -3.24
C VAL A 380 17.34 -19.80 -3.38
N ARG A 381 16.13 -19.37 -3.03
CA ARG A 381 15.76 -17.95 -2.95
C ARG A 381 15.01 -17.67 -1.65
N VAL A 382 15.05 -16.42 -1.21
CA VAL A 382 14.24 -15.93 -0.09
C VAL A 382 12.78 -15.89 -0.54
N GLU A 383 11.88 -16.48 0.24
CA GLU A 383 10.43 -16.52 -0.04
C GLU A 383 9.65 -15.50 0.80
N ASN A 384 10.13 -15.23 2.02
CA ASN A 384 9.55 -14.25 2.94
C ASN A 384 10.12 -12.83 2.71
N ALA A 385 9.63 -11.82 3.43
CA ALA A 385 10.15 -10.45 3.37
C ALA A 385 10.95 -10.11 4.66
N PRO A 386 12.30 -10.12 4.62
CA PRO A 386 13.10 -9.81 5.80
C PRO A 386 12.81 -8.40 6.36
N SER A 387 12.57 -8.32 7.66
CA SER A 387 12.13 -7.07 8.32
C SER A 387 13.18 -5.95 8.37
N ASP A 388 14.46 -6.26 8.12
CA ASP A 388 15.54 -5.26 7.97
C ASP A 388 15.63 -4.70 6.53
N GLY A 389 14.71 -5.08 5.63
CA GLY A 389 14.71 -4.74 4.20
C GLY A 389 15.69 -5.57 3.36
N SER A 390 16.55 -6.37 4.00
CA SER A 390 17.45 -7.33 3.38
C SER A 390 17.74 -8.49 4.33
N GLU A 391 18.29 -9.59 3.80
CA GLU A 391 18.65 -10.76 4.61
C GLU A 391 19.74 -10.40 5.63
N ARG A 392 19.44 -10.60 6.92
CA ARG A 392 20.40 -10.38 8.00
C ARG A 392 21.47 -11.48 8.00
N PRO A 393 22.75 -11.15 8.24
CA PRO A 393 23.75 -12.15 8.57
C PRO A 393 23.41 -12.90 9.87
N VAL A 394 23.27 -14.23 9.78
CA VAL A 394 22.98 -15.13 10.91
C VAL A 394 24.11 -16.16 11.08
N PRO A 395 24.31 -16.76 12.27
CA PRO A 395 25.40 -17.70 12.48
C PRO A 395 25.12 -19.09 11.94
N ASN A 396 23.87 -19.51 11.94
CA ASN A 396 23.48 -20.87 11.57
C ASN A 396 22.03 -20.95 11.06
N GLY A 397 21.70 -22.14 10.57
CA GLY A 397 20.36 -22.48 10.13
C GLY A 397 20.15 -23.99 10.08
N LEU A 398 18.91 -24.36 9.78
CA LEU A 398 18.51 -25.74 9.56
C LEU A 398 18.13 -25.89 8.09
N ALA A 399 18.83 -26.78 7.38
CA ALA A 399 18.69 -26.97 5.95
C ALA A 399 18.12 -28.36 5.62
N VAL A 400 17.31 -28.42 4.57
CA VAL A 400 16.77 -29.65 4.00
C VAL A 400 17.50 -29.96 2.70
N PHE A 401 17.89 -31.22 2.55
CA PHE A 401 18.56 -31.74 1.38
C PHE A 401 17.67 -32.79 0.71
N ALA A 402 17.58 -32.71 -0.61
CA ALA A 402 16.93 -33.73 -1.42
C ALA A 402 17.92 -34.85 -1.77
N PRO A 403 17.43 -36.06 -2.09
CA PRO A 403 18.24 -37.08 -2.75
C PRO A 403 18.93 -36.52 -3.99
N LYS A 404 20.07 -37.10 -4.35
CA LYS A 404 20.73 -36.77 -5.62
C LYS A 404 19.84 -37.21 -6.78
N GLY A 405 19.28 -36.25 -7.49
CA GLY A 405 18.47 -36.49 -8.68
C GLY A 405 19.27 -37.03 -9.86
N SER A 406 18.56 -37.68 -10.77
CA SER A 406 19.13 -38.27 -11.99
C SER A 406 19.62 -37.23 -13.00
N GLY A 407 19.20 -35.96 -12.87
CA GLY A 407 19.38 -34.92 -13.88
C GLY A 407 18.63 -35.19 -15.19
N ARG A 408 17.81 -36.26 -15.24
CA ARG A 408 17.01 -36.61 -16.41
C ARG A 408 15.69 -35.88 -16.36
N LEU A 409 15.40 -35.17 -17.44
CA LEU A 409 14.16 -34.42 -17.59
C LEU A 409 12.93 -35.32 -17.36
N THR A 410 12.18 -34.99 -16.31
CA THR A 410 10.95 -35.68 -15.89
C THR A 410 9.73 -34.83 -16.20
N ALA A 411 9.77 -33.52 -15.96
CA ALA A 411 8.69 -32.59 -16.25
C ALA A 411 9.19 -31.14 -16.38
N TYR A 412 8.26 -30.21 -16.64
CA TYR A 412 8.54 -28.78 -16.72
C TYR A 412 7.74 -28.00 -15.68
N TRP A 413 8.35 -27.00 -15.07
CA TRP A 413 7.66 -25.96 -14.32
C TRP A 413 7.44 -24.77 -15.24
N VAL A 414 6.18 -24.49 -15.58
CA VAL A 414 5.82 -23.48 -16.57
C VAL A 414 5.25 -22.26 -15.85
N GLU A 415 5.85 -21.10 -16.12
CA GLU A 415 5.46 -19.81 -15.53
C GLU A 415 5.47 -18.72 -16.60
N THR A 416 4.88 -17.57 -16.29
CA THR A 416 5.14 -16.33 -17.03
C THR A 416 6.58 -15.88 -16.76
N ALA A 417 7.25 -15.32 -17.77
CA ALA A 417 8.61 -14.80 -17.61
C ALA A 417 8.65 -13.63 -16.61
N THR A 418 7.59 -12.82 -16.61
CA THR A 418 7.36 -11.79 -15.60
C THR A 418 6.71 -12.39 -14.35
N ASP A 419 7.28 -12.13 -13.18
CA ASP A 419 6.70 -12.52 -11.89
C ASP A 419 5.43 -11.71 -11.61
N PRO A 420 4.26 -12.32 -11.35
CA PRO A 420 3.03 -11.61 -11.00
C PRO A 420 3.18 -10.58 -9.88
N ALA A 421 3.98 -10.88 -8.84
CA ALA A 421 4.20 -9.96 -7.71
C ALA A 421 5.03 -8.73 -8.09
N ALA A 422 5.80 -8.82 -9.17
CA ALA A 422 6.63 -7.73 -9.67
C ALA A 422 6.08 -7.08 -10.94
N ALA A 423 5.11 -7.70 -11.64
CA ALA A 423 4.62 -7.27 -12.94
C ALA A 423 4.02 -5.84 -12.92
N PRO A 424 4.06 -5.12 -14.06
CA PRO A 424 3.34 -3.86 -14.20
C PRO A 424 1.85 -3.98 -13.87
N GLY A 425 1.34 -3.08 -13.03
CA GLY A 425 -0.06 -2.99 -12.67
C GLY A 425 -0.36 -1.67 -11.99
N ILE A 426 -1.64 -1.34 -11.91
CA ILE A 426 -2.15 -0.11 -11.26
C ILE A 426 -3.18 -0.42 -10.16
N GLY A 427 -3.26 -1.68 -9.74
CA GLY A 427 -4.17 -2.08 -8.68
C GLY A 427 -3.79 -1.44 -7.34
N PRO A 428 -4.64 -1.59 -6.30
CA PRO A 428 -4.34 -1.05 -4.98
C PRO A 428 -3.01 -1.54 -4.39
N VAL A 429 -2.61 -2.77 -4.73
CA VAL A 429 -1.33 -3.40 -4.33
C VAL A 429 -0.39 -3.56 -5.52
N ARG A 430 0.91 -3.65 -5.23
CA ARG A 430 1.95 -3.89 -6.24
C ARG A 430 1.76 -5.25 -6.92
N GLY A 431 2.06 -5.28 -8.22
CA GLY A 431 1.99 -6.48 -9.06
C GLY A 431 0.94 -6.34 -10.15
N GLY A 432 0.83 -7.36 -10.98
CA GLY A 432 -0.08 -7.37 -12.12
C GLY A 432 -0.57 -8.78 -12.44
N ARG A 433 -1.35 -8.89 -13.52
CA ARG A 433 -1.97 -10.13 -13.97
C ARG A 433 -1.32 -10.65 -15.26
N PRO A 434 -0.05 -11.11 -15.25
CA PRO A 434 0.61 -11.62 -16.45
C PRO A 434 -0.01 -12.94 -16.95
N ASP A 435 -0.86 -13.58 -16.14
CA ASP A 435 -1.77 -14.66 -16.53
C ASP A 435 -2.82 -14.22 -17.57
N ARG A 436 -2.98 -12.91 -17.79
CA ARG A 436 -3.89 -12.30 -18.77
C ARG A 436 -3.12 -11.71 -19.95
N VAL A 437 -3.74 -11.73 -21.13
CA VAL A 437 -3.21 -11.12 -22.37
C VAL A 437 -4.36 -10.64 -23.27
N PHE A 438 -4.13 -9.60 -24.06
CA PHE A 438 -5.11 -9.10 -25.03
C PHE A 438 -5.03 -9.83 -26.38
N PRO A 439 -6.13 -9.91 -27.15
CA PRO A 439 -6.12 -10.29 -28.56
C PRO A 439 -5.03 -9.54 -29.34
N GLY A 440 -4.18 -10.28 -30.04
CA GLY A 440 -3.08 -9.76 -30.86
C GLY A 440 -1.80 -9.39 -30.09
N LEU A 441 -1.81 -9.38 -28.77
CA LEU A 441 -0.63 -9.16 -27.93
C LEU A 441 -0.02 -10.48 -27.45
N THR A 442 1.15 -10.39 -26.82
CA THR A 442 1.96 -11.53 -26.43
C THR A 442 2.18 -11.64 -24.93
N ARG A 443 2.53 -12.86 -24.49
CA ARG A 443 3.04 -13.17 -23.15
C ARG A 443 4.23 -14.11 -23.29
N ARG A 444 5.33 -13.79 -22.62
CA ARG A 444 6.50 -14.68 -22.56
C ARG A 444 6.32 -15.71 -21.46
N LEU A 445 6.56 -16.97 -21.79
CA LEU A 445 6.52 -18.09 -20.87
C LEU A 445 7.92 -18.70 -20.72
N ILE A 446 8.20 -19.18 -19.51
CA ILE A 446 9.39 -19.95 -19.18
C ILE A 446 8.98 -21.36 -18.80
N ALA A 447 9.83 -22.34 -19.14
CA ALA A 447 9.64 -23.73 -18.77
C ALA A 447 10.95 -24.27 -18.20
N ALA A 448 11.06 -24.30 -16.87
CA ALA A 448 12.22 -24.87 -16.19
C ALA A 448 12.08 -26.40 -16.16
N GLY A 449 12.98 -27.10 -16.85
CA GLY A 449 13.02 -28.56 -16.85
C GLY A 449 13.52 -29.09 -15.50
N TYR A 450 12.87 -30.12 -14.96
CA TYR A 450 13.27 -30.71 -13.69
C TYR A 450 13.22 -32.25 -13.71
N ASP A 451 14.03 -32.87 -12.85
CA ASP A 451 14.10 -34.33 -12.67
C ASP A 451 13.15 -34.84 -11.56
N GLU A 452 13.18 -36.13 -11.24
CA GLU A 452 12.32 -36.72 -10.21
C GLU A 452 12.48 -36.12 -8.81
N THR A 453 13.53 -35.32 -8.58
CA THR A 453 13.80 -34.61 -7.31
C THR A 453 13.44 -33.13 -7.36
N TYR A 454 12.83 -32.66 -8.46
CA TYR A 454 12.62 -31.24 -8.79
C TYR A 454 13.92 -30.44 -8.99
N GLY A 455 15.08 -31.11 -9.06
CA GLY A 455 16.36 -30.51 -9.40
C GLY A 455 16.42 -30.12 -10.89
N PRO A 456 17.35 -29.23 -11.28
CA PRO A 456 17.47 -28.75 -12.66
C PRO A 456 17.79 -29.89 -13.63
N ALA A 457 17.01 -30.00 -14.71
CA ALA A 457 17.22 -30.99 -15.76
C ALA A 457 17.17 -30.34 -17.14
N ALA A 458 18.18 -30.60 -17.96
CA ALA A 458 18.29 -29.98 -19.28
C ALA A 458 17.28 -30.57 -20.28
N GLY A 459 16.59 -29.69 -21.00
CA GLY A 459 15.90 -30.06 -22.22
C GLY A 459 15.02 -28.97 -22.77
N ALA A 460 15.24 -28.59 -24.03
CA ALA A 460 14.39 -27.62 -24.71
C ALA A 460 12.98 -28.19 -24.94
N PRO A 461 11.91 -27.53 -24.46
CA PRO A 461 10.55 -27.99 -24.67
C PRO A 461 10.07 -27.70 -26.10
N THR A 462 9.04 -28.44 -26.50
CA THR A 462 8.11 -28.05 -27.57
C THR A 462 6.83 -27.53 -26.93
N TRP A 463 6.24 -26.50 -27.51
CA TRP A 463 5.09 -25.80 -26.94
C TRP A 463 3.81 -26.09 -27.71
N ARG A 464 2.69 -26.22 -26.99
CA ARG A 464 1.34 -26.37 -27.58
C ARG A 464 0.32 -25.59 -26.75
N SER A 465 -0.72 -25.10 -27.41
CA SER A 465 -1.90 -24.51 -26.76
C SER A 465 -3.08 -25.46 -26.91
N SER A 466 -3.85 -25.66 -25.84
CA SER A 466 -5.05 -26.52 -25.81
C SER A 466 -6.17 -26.02 -26.74
N ARG A 467 -6.25 -24.71 -26.97
CA ARG A 467 -7.27 -24.07 -27.81
C ARG A 467 -6.62 -23.03 -28.72
N VAL A 468 -6.26 -23.45 -29.93
CA VAL A 468 -5.61 -22.58 -30.94
C VAL A 468 -6.47 -21.38 -31.35
N LEU A 469 -7.79 -21.45 -31.16
CA LEU A 469 -8.71 -20.32 -31.40
C LEU A 469 -8.49 -19.18 -30.39
N ASN A 470 -8.20 -19.52 -29.13
CA ASN A 470 -7.95 -18.53 -28.08
C ASN A 470 -6.52 -18.01 -28.14
N GLY A 471 -5.54 -18.85 -28.49
CA GLY A 471 -4.19 -18.38 -28.72
C GLY A 471 -3.22 -19.46 -29.17
N VAL A 472 -2.12 -19.00 -29.75
CA VAL A 472 -1.02 -19.85 -30.26
C VAL A 472 0.26 -19.54 -29.52
N VAL A 473 1.11 -20.55 -29.35
CA VAL A 473 2.41 -20.41 -28.69
C VAL A 473 3.52 -20.74 -29.69
N SER A 474 4.55 -19.88 -29.76
CA SER A 474 5.70 -20.09 -30.62
C SER A 474 6.64 -21.17 -30.06
N SER A 475 7.60 -21.63 -30.86
CA SER A 475 8.64 -22.55 -30.40
C SER A 475 9.52 -21.96 -29.28
N GLY A 476 9.59 -20.63 -29.16
CA GLY A 476 10.32 -19.92 -28.10
C GLY A 476 9.51 -19.65 -26.83
N GLY A 477 8.31 -20.22 -26.67
CA GLY A 477 7.48 -20.00 -25.49
C GLY A 477 6.79 -18.63 -25.45
N VAL A 478 6.58 -17.99 -26.60
CA VAL A 478 5.81 -16.74 -26.68
C VAL A 478 4.38 -17.07 -27.07
N PHE A 479 3.45 -16.89 -26.12
CA PHE A 479 2.02 -17.03 -26.36
C PHE A 479 1.46 -15.74 -26.98
N ARG A 480 0.63 -15.87 -28.01
CA ARG A 480 -0.11 -14.76 -28.64
C ARG A 480 -1.60 -15.00 -28.48
N GLY A 481 -2.29 -14.06 -27.84
CA GLY A 481 -3.75 -14.08 -27.70
C GLY A 481 -4.44 -13.85 -29.04
N LEU A 482 -5.56 -14.52 -29.27
CA LEU A 482 -6.39 -14.43 -30.47
C LEU A 482 -7.83 -14.09 -30.11
N LEU A 483 -8.65 -15.07 -29.72
CA LEU A 483 -10.04 -14.84 -29.30
C LEU A 483 -10.19 -14.85 -27.77
N PRO A 484 -11.07 -14.01 -27.20
CA PRO A 484 -11.33 -13.98 -25.76
C PRO A 484 -11.70 -15.36 -25.20
N GLY A 485 -11.21 -15.68 -24.00
CA GLY A 485 -11.41 -16.95 -23.31
C GLY A 485 -10.12 -17.53 -22.74
N THR A 486 -10.20 -18.73 -22.17
CA THR A 486 -9.07 -19.39 -21.51
C THR A 486 -8.30 -20.31 -22.46
N ALA A 487 -6.97 -20.38 -22.31
CA ALA A 487 -6.12 -21.33 -23.00
C ALA A 487 -5.06 -21.90 -22.05
N THR A 488 -4.99 -23.23 -21.96
CA THR A 488 -3.86 -23.92 -21.30
C THR A 488 -2.71 -24.05 -22.28
N VAL A 489 -1.52 -23.56 -21.91
CA VAL A 489 -0.28 -23.68 -22.68
C VAL A 489 0.60 -24.74 -22.03
N THR A 490 1.06 -25.70 -22.82
CA THR A 490 1.84 -26.86 -22.37
C THR A 490 3.22 -26.88 -23.00
N ALA A 491 4.26 -26.92 -22.16
CA ALA A 491 5.63 -27.26 -22.54
C ALA A 491 5.82 -28.78 -22.45
N SER A 492 6.43 -29.41 -23.45
CA SER A 492 6.64 -30.86 -23.44
C SER A 492 7.84 -31.34 -24.23
N ARG A 493 8.45 -32.45 -23.78
CA ARG A 493 9.49 -33.18 -24.51
C ARG A 493 9.41 -34.66 -24.16
N GLY A 494 8.99 -35.48 -25.12
CA GLY A 494 8.70 -36.90 -24.87
C GLY A 494 7.57 -37.05 -23.85
N ALA A 495 7.83 -37.74 -22.74
CA ALA A 495 6.88 -37.91 -21.64
C ALA A 495 6.83 -36.69 -20.70
N ALA A 496 7.89 -35.87 -20.65
CA ALA A 496 7.96 -34.71 -19.76
C ALA A 496 7.01 -33.60 -20.20
N ARG A 497 6.21 -33.07 -19.27
CA ARG A 497 5.19 -32.04 -19.53
C ARG A 497 5.11 -31.05 -18.37
N GLY A 498 4.63 -29.85 -18.66
CA GLY A 498 4.24 -28.82 -17.69
C GLY A 498 3.29 -27.84 -18.37
N SER A 499 2.40 -27.21 -17.61
CA SER A 499 1.35 -26.37 -18.17
C SER A 499 1.07 -25.14 -17.31
N ILE A 500 0.54 -24.10 -17.96
CA ILE A 500 0.00 -22.90 -17.33
C ILE A 500 -1.32 -22.51 -18.01
N ASP A 501 -2.28 -22.02 -17.25
CA ASP A 501 -3.51 -21.45 -17.79
C ASP A 501 -3.36 -19.95 -18.00
N LEU A 502 -3.77 -19.49 -19.18
CA LEU A 502 -3.79 -18.08 -19.55
C LEU A 502 -5.21 -17.65 -19.93
N THR A 503 -5.52 -16.39 -19.67
CA THR A 503 -6.79 -15.76 -20.05
C THR A 503 -6.56 -14.73 -21.14
N VAL A 504 -7.23 -14.89 -22.26
CA VAL A 504 -7.29 -13.90 -23.35
C VAL A 504 -8.48 -13.00 -23.09
N LEU A 505 -8.23 -11.71 -22.85
CA LEU A 505 -9.24 -10.72 -22.49
C LEU A 505 -10.09 -10.27 -23.69
N GLY A 506 -11.03 -9.34 -23.45
CA GLY A 506 -11.70 -8.61 -24.51
C GLY A 506 -10.73 -7.77 -25.35
N PRO A 507 -11.17 -7.18 -26.48
CA PRO A 507 -10.33 -6.30 -27.29
C PRO A 507 -9.74 -5.15 -26.47
N LEU A 508 -8.49 -4.80 -26.76
CA LEU A 508 -7.80 -3.68 -26.11
C LEU A 508 -8.54 -2.37 -26.37
N SER A 509 -9.09 -1.78 -25.32
CA SER A 509 -9.82 -0.52 -25.35
C SER A 509 -8.89 0.65 -25.12
N ARG A 510 -8.00 0.56 -24.13
CA ARG A 510 -7.04 1.62 -23.76
C ARG A 510 -5.75 1.05 -23.18
N VAL A 511 -4.74 1.91 -23.06
CA VAL A 511 -3.50 1.63 -22.33
C VAL A 511 -3.15 2.80 -21.43
N ASP A 512 -2.58 2.49 -20.27
CA ASP A 512 -2.06 3.47 -19.30
C ASP A 512 -0.62 3.09 -18.92
N ALA A 513 0.12 4.06 -18.38
CA ALA A 513 1.43 3.82 -17.79
C ALA A 513 1.32 3.59 -16.29
N THR A 514 2.24 2.82 -15.70
CA THR A 514 2.29 2.64 -14.23
C THR A 514 2.88 3.84 -13.49
N ALA A 515 3.28 4.90 -14.19
CA ALA A 515 3.90 6.08 -13.62
C ALA A 515 3.35 7.34 -14.30
N ASP A 516 2.85 8.28 -13.51
CA ASP A 516 2.34 9.58 -14.01
C ASP A 516 3.46 10.47 -14.55
N LYS A 517 4.69 10.31 -14.04
CA LYS A 517 5.91 11.01 -14.46
C LYS A 517 7.14 10.21 -14.05
N VAL A 518 8.22 10.31 -14.84
CA VAL A 518 9.56 9.84 -14.47
C VAL A 518 10.46 11.05 -14.23
N ALA A 519 10.76 11.35 -12.97
CA ALA A 519 11.68 12.43 -12.60
C ALA A 519 13.10 11.87 -12.38
N LEU A 520 14.09 12.47 -13.06
CA LEU A 520 15.50 12.10 -13.02
C LEU A 520 16.30 13.33 -12.57
N ASP A 521 17.14 13.17 -11.54
CA ASP A 521 17.83 14.29 -10.88
C ASP A 521 19.11 14.76 -11.62
N ARG A 522 19.71 13.90 -12.44
CA ARG A 522 20.97 14.18 -13.15
C ARG A 522 21.21 13.25 -14.35
N ALA A 523 22.24 13.54 -15.14
CA ALA A 523 22.74 12.63 -16.16
C ALA A 523 23.10 11.26 -15.57
N GLY A 524 22.74 10.20 -16.30
CA GLY A 524 22.92 8.81 -15.89
C GLY A 524 21.95 8.31 -14.82
N ALA A 525 21.10 9.17 -14.25
CA ALA A 525 20.03 8.74 -13.36
C ALA A 525 19.01 7.88 -14.12
N THR A 526 18.37 6.97 -13.39
CA THR A 526 17.42 6.01 -13.95
C THR A 526 16.09 6.02 -13.24
N GLY A 527 15.02 5.88 -14.01
CA GLY A 527 13.66 5.65 -13.53
C GLY A 527 13.01 4.53 -14.33
N ARG A 528 11.77 4.18 -14.00
CA ARG A 528 11.07 3.10 -14.70
C ARG A 528 9.58 3.36 -14.82
N PHE A 529 8.98 2.78 -15.85
CA PHE A 529 7.54 2.70 -16.02
C PHE A 529 7.16 1.39 -16.72
N GLY A 530 5.98 0.86 -16.46
CA GLY A 530 5.38 -0.24 -17.21
C GLY A 530 4.16 0.24 -18.00
N VAL A 531 3.64 -0.60 -18.89
CA VAL A 531 2.42 -0.32 -19.66
C VAL A 531 1.36 -1.35 -19.29
N VAL A 532 0.14 -0.89 -18.99
CA VAL A 532 -1.00 -1.72 -18.62
C VAL A 532 -2.11 -1.48 -19.64
N GLY A 533 -2.68 -2.55 -20.19
CA GLY A 533 -3.83 -2.48 -21.09
C GLY A 533 -5.14 -2.77 -20.35
N TYR A 534 -6.26 -2.30 -20.92
CA TYR A 534 -7.61 -2.60 -20.44
C TYR A 534 -8.54 -2.92 -21.59
N ASP A 535 -9.47 -3.84 -21.37
CA ASP A 535 -10.62 -4.01 -22.25
C ASP A 535 -11.77 -3.06 -21.86
N ALA A 536 -12.88 -3.15 -22.58
CA ALA A 536 -14.07 -2.32 -22.34
C ALA A 536 -14.79 -2.63 -21.02
N GLU A 537 -14.46 -3.74 -20.36
CA GLU A 537 -15.01 -4.15 -19.07
C GLU A 537 -14.06 -3.81 -17.91
N GLY A 538 -12.95 -3.12 -18.17
CA GLY A 538 -11.98 -2.76 -17.14
C GLY A 538 -11.10 -3.94 -16.69
N ASN A 539 -11.13 -5.08 -17.39
CA ASN A 539 -10.16 -6.13 -17.13
C ASN A 539 -8.78 -5.66 -17.59
N SER A 540 -7.79 -5.77 -16.71
CA SER A 540 -6.44 -5.29 -16.98
C SER A 540 -5.43 -6.41 -17.17
N ALA A 541 -4.37 -6.13 -17.94
CA ALA A 541 -3.18 -6.97 -18.04
C ALA A 541 -1.92 -6.13 -18.33
N PRO A 542 -0.74 -6.51 -17.79
CA PRO A 542 0.52 -5.88 -18.20
C PRO A 542 0.79 -6.13 -19.69
N VAL A 543 1.33 -5.15 -20.39
CA VAL A 543 1.75 -5.30 -21.80
C VAL A 543 3.23 -5.67 -21.84
N GLU A 544 3.59 -6.71 -22.58
CA GLU A 544 4.99 -7.07 -22.81
C GLU A 544 5.72 -5.92 -23.52
N PRO A 545 6.97 -5.57 -23.13
CA PRO A 545 7.73 -4.53 -23.81
C PRO A 545 7.88 -4.74 -25.32
N GLY A 546 7.87 -6.01 -25.77
CA GLY A 546 7.94 -6.37 -27.18
C GLY A 546 6.69 -6.01 -28.01
N ASP A 547 5.56 -5.72 -27.36
CA ASP A 547 4.32 -5.29 -28.00
C ASP A 547 4.13 -3.77 -27.99
N VAL A 548 5.09 -3.03 -27.42
CA VAL A 548 5.03 -1.57 -27.29
C VAL A 548 5.96 -0.91 -28.31
N ARG A 549 5.42 0.04 -29.07
CA ARG A 549 6.22 0.95 -29.90
C ARG A 549 6.43 2.26 -29.14
N LEU A 550 7.69 2.60 -28.88
CA LEU A 550 8.05 3.85 -28.21
C LEU A 550 8.45 4.95 -29.20
N SER A 551 8.04 6.19 -28.90
CA SER A 551 8.52 7.41 -29.54
C SER A 551 8.92 8.42 -28.46
N TYR A 552 10.15 8.90 -28.51
CA TYR A 552 10.74 9.82 -27.54
C TYR A 552 12.00 10.49 -28.11
N ASP A 553 12.46 11.57 -27.48
CA ASP A 553 13.71 12.24 -27.82
C ASP A 553 14.93 11.48 -27.27
N ARG A 554 15.67 10.82 -28.17
CA ARG A 554 16.86 10.03 -27.83
C ARG A 554 18.08 10.87 -27.42
N THR A 555 18.03 12.19 -27.59
CA THR A 555 19.10 13.08 -27.13
C THR A 555 19.00 13.36 -25.64
N LEU A 556 17.79 13.29 -25.07
CA LEU A 556 17.52 13.57 -23.66
C LEU A 556 17.67 12.33 -22.78
N PHE A 557 17.13 11.19 -23.22
CA PHE A 557 17.17 9.95 -22.47
C PHE A 557 17.08 8.70 -23.36
N GLU A 558 17.58 7.59 -22.84
CA GLU A 558 17.46 6.25 -23.40
C GLU A 558 16.33 5.49 -22.69
N VAL A 559 15.54 4.69 -23.42
CA VAL A 559 14.51 3.83 -22.83
C VAL A 559 14.79 2.38 -23.23
N VAL A 560 15.06 1.54 -22.23
CA VAL A 560 15.48 0.14 -22.41
C VAL A 560 14.40 -0.80 -21.86
N PRO A 561 13.90 -1.76 -22.65
CA PRO A 561 12.97 -2.77 -22.15
C PRO A 561 13.66 -3.75 -21.19
N GLY A 562 13.05 -3.99 -20.05
CA GLY A 562 13.45 -4.98 -19.05
C GLY A 562 12.76 -6.34 -19.26
N GLY A 563 13.40 -7.41 -18.79
CA GLY A 563 12.81 -8.76 -18.77
C GLY A 563 11.70 -8.94 -17.74
N ASP A 564 11.56 -8.00 -16.82
CA ASP A 564 10.53 -7.91 -15.79
C ASP A 564 9.24 -7.23 -16.28
N GLY A 565 9.15 -6.89 -17.57
CA GLY A 565 8.00 -6.24 -18.17
C GLY A 565 8.00 -4.71 -18.06
N PHE A 566 8.98 -4.10 -17.39
CA PHE A 566 9.13 -2.65 -17.29
C PHE A 566 10.03 -2.08 -18.39
N PHE A 567 9.97 -0.77 -18.56
CA PHE A 567 10.98 0.02 -19.26
C PHE A 567 11.82 0.78 -18.25
N THR A 568 13.15 0.73 -18.42
CA THR A 568 14.08 1.60 -17.69
C THR A 568 14.37 2.83 -18.54
N VAL A 569 14.13 4.01 -17.99
CA VAL A 569 14.47 5.30 -18.58
C VAL A 569 15.79 5.76 -17.97
N ARG A 570 16.79 6.10 -18.79
CA ARG A 570 18.10 6.58 -18.34
C ARG A 570 18.39 7.96 -18.94
N ALA A 571 18.67 8.95 -18.11
CA ALA A 571 19.04 10.28 -18.56
C ALA A 571 20.38 10.26 -19.30
N THR A 572 20.43 10.81 -20.52
CA THR A 572 21.67 11.03 -21.28
C THR A 572 22.10 12.49 -21.23
N ALA A 573 21.15 13.42 -21.08
CA ALA A 573 21.42 14.83 -20.84
C ALA A 573 21.60 15.16 -19.35
N GLY A 574 22.23 16.29 -19.04
CA GLY A 574 22.34 16.82 -17.67
C GLY A 574 21.09 17.55 -17.18
N SER A 575 20.27 18.05 -18.10
CA SER A 575 18.99 18.71 -17.85
C SER A 575 18.11 18.62 -19.10
N GLY A 576 16.79 18.63 -18.94
CA GLY A 576 15.83 18.67 -20.03
C GLY A 576 14.47 18.08 -19.65
N ALA A 577 13.50 18.17 -20.54
CA ALA A 577 12.19 17.58 -20.36
C ALA A 577 11.68 17.04 -21.70
N GLY A 578 10.98 15.92 -21.67
CA GLY A 578 10.40 15.30 -22.85
C GLY A 578 9.31 14.31 -22.51
N ILE A 579 8.65 13.78 -23.52
CA ILE A 579 7.59 12.78 -23.37
C ILE A 579 8.02 11.46 -24.00
N VAL A 580 7.66 10.35 -23.35
CA VAL A 580 7.68 9.02 -23.95
C VAL A 580 6.26 8.67 -24.35
N THR A 581 6.02 8.52 -25.66
CA THR A 581 4.75 7.98 -26.16
C THR A 581 4.87 6.48 -26.34
N ALA A 582 4.07 5.71 -25.63
CA ALA A 582 3.98 4.26 -25.73
C ALA A 582 2.71 3.86 -26.50
N THR A 583 2.88 3.27 -27.68
CA THR A 583 1.76 2.81 -28.54
C THR A 583 1.66 1.29 -28.54
N VAL A 584 0.46 0.76 -28.30
CA VAL A 584 0.12 -0.67 -28.28
C VAL A 584 -1.14 -0.88 -29.11
N ALA A 585 -1.05 -1.68 -30.19
CA ALA A 585 -2.18 -1.98 -31.08
C ALA A 585 -3.05 -0.76 -31.47
N GLY A 586 -2.41 0.41 -31.71
CA GLY A 586 -3.08 1.65 -32.10
C GLY A 586 -3.61 2.51 -30.95
N ARG A 587 -3.48 2.07 -29.69
CA ARG A 587 -3.75 2.86 -28.48
C ARG A 587 -2.45 3.43 -27.95
N SER A 588 -2.47 4.64 -27.38
CA SER A 588 -1.27 5.29 -26.86
C SER A 588 -1.49 5.88 -25.48
N THR A 589 -0.42 5.87 -24.68
CA THR A 589 -0.29 6.64 -23.44
C THR A 589 1.01 7.45 -23.49
N VAL A 590 1.08 8.53 -22.73
CA VAL A 590 2.27 9.38 -22.61
C VAL A 590 2.84 9.28 -21.21
N VAL A 591 4.18 9.28 -21.09
CA VAL A 591 4.90 9.35 -19.83
C VAL A 591 5.82 10.57 -19.88
N PRO A 592 5.52 11.63 -19.13
CA PRO A 592 6.41 12.77 -19.00
C PRO A 592 7.72 12.37 -18.30
N VAL A 593 8.84 12.84 -18.82
CA VAL A 593 10.19 12.62 -18.27
C VAL A 593 10.86 13.96 -18.07
N THR A 594 11.34 14.22 -16.85
CA THR A 594 12.11 15.42 -16.53
C THR A 594 13.51 15.03 -16.04
N ILE A 595 14.53 15.77 -16.48
CA ILE A 595 15.94 15.55 -16.14
C ILE A 595 16.51 16.83 -15.54
N GLY A 596 17.22 16.68 -14.44
CA GLY A 596 17.89 17.78 -13.76
C GLY A 596 16.91 18.61 -12.93
N LEU A 597 17.44 19.25 -11.90
CA LEU A 597 16.76 20.25 -11.11
C LEU A 597 17.60 21.53 -11.17
N THR A 598 16.93 22.67 -11.27
CA THR A 598 17.56 23.98 -11.17
C THR A 598 17.13 24.66 -9.88
N ASP A 599 18.07 25.31 -9.20
CA ASP A 599 17.78 26.10 -8.01
C ASP A 599 17.18 27.44 -8.43
N VAL A 600 15.92 27.64 -8.05
CA VAL A 600 15.24 28.93 -8.17
C VAL A 600 15.26 29.55 -6.78
N PRO A 601 15.96 30.69 -6.56
CA PRO A 601 15.92 31.39 -5.29
C PRO A 601 14.50 31.79 -4.92
N VAL A 602 14.09 31.50 -3.69
CA VAL A 602 12.76 31.82 -3.15
C VAL A 602 12.86 32.87 -2.05
N ALA A 603 13.78 32.71 -1.11
CA ALA A 603 14.07 33.71 -0.09
C ALA A 603 15.57 33.69 0.26
N THR A 604 16.26 34.78 -0.06
CA THR A 604 17.66 35.05 0.34
C THR A 604 17.73 35.73 1.71
N PHE A 605 16.59 36.12 2.28
CA PHE A 605 16.47 36.86 3.54
C PHE A 605 17.20 38.21 3.61
N ASP A 606 17.49 38.83 2.47
CA ASP A 606 17.91 40.24 2.40
C ASP A 606 16.87 41.20 3.01
N ASP A 607 15.60 40.76 3.08
CA ASP A 607 14.48 41.43 3.71
C ASP A 607 14.14 40.90 5.12
N ALA A 608 15.05 40.19 5.80
CA ALA A 608 14.81 39.54 7.10
C ALA A 608 14.18 40.46 8.17
N ALA A 609 14.41 41.77 8.09
CA ALA A 609 13.83 42.75 9.01
C ALA A 609 12.31 42.94 8.85
N ALA A 610 11.74 42.54 7.71
CA ALA A 610 10.30 42.62 7.42
C ALA A 610 9.53 41.35 7.80
N TRP A 611 10.23 40.25 8.12
CA TRP A 611 9.63 39.01 8.58
C TRP A 611 9.08 39.16 10.00
N LYS A 612 8.02 38.41 10.30
CA LYS A 612 7.33 38.48 11.59
C LYS A 612 7.36 37.14 12.30
N PHE A 613 7.45 37.20 13.62
CA PHE A 613 7.32 36.03 14.47
C PHE A 613 5.86 35.82 14.84
N SER A 614 5.39 34.59 14.72
CA SER A 614 4.18 34.12 15.39
C SER A 614 4.43 32.74 15.99
N ALA A 615 3.53 32.24 16.85
CA ALA A 615 3.72 30.96 17.51
C ALA A 615 2.41 30.31 17.93
N ALA A 616 2.45 28.98 18.11
CA ALA A 616 1.44 28.21 18.81
C ALA A 616 2.08 27.64 20.09
N ARG A 617 1.62 28.12 21.26
CA ARG A 617 2.08 27.68 22.59
C ARG A 617 3.61 27.81 22.81
N ALA A 618 4.20 28.85 22.20
CA ALA A 618 5.62 29.21 22.34
C ALA A 618 5.75 30.74 22.33
N THR A 619 6.91 31.26 22.77
CA THR A 619 7.29 32.67 22.68
C THR A 619 8.61 32.81 21.95
N GLY A 620 8.88 33.95 21.31
CA GLY A 620 10.12 34.12 20.55
C GLY A 620 10.16 35.38 19.68
N SER A 621 11.11 35.39 18.75
CA SER A 621 11.36 36.51 17.83
C SER A 621 12.08 36.06 16.56
N VAL A 622 11.92 36.82 15.48
CA VAL A 622 12.77 36.73 14.29
C VAL A 622 13.56 38.03 14.11
N ALA A 623 14.79 37.94 13.59
CA ALA A 623 15.63 39.09 13.30
C ALA A 623 16.69 38.75 12.22
N PRO A 624 17.23 39.75 11.49
CA PRO A 624 18.40 39.54 10.63
C PRO A 624 19.62 39.06 11.42
N ALA A 625 20.40 38.16 10.83
CA ALA A 625 21.68 37.68 11.37
C ALA A 625 22.65 37.30 10.24
N PRO A 626 23.94 37.06 10.52
CA PRO A 626 24.85 36.48 9.53
C PRO A 626 24.37 35.11 9.05
N GLY A 627 24.13 34.98 7.75
CA GLY A 627 23.74 33.76 7.06
C GLY A 627 24.94 32.92 6.60
N HIS A 628 24.66 31.92 5.78
CA HIS A 628 25.64 31.04 5.15
C HIS A 628 26.31 31.71 3.93
N THR A 629 25.53 32.43 3.10
CA THR A 629 26.03 33.14 1.91
C THR A 629 25.77 34.66 1.96
N GLY A 630 24.96 35.14 2.93
CA GLY A 630 24.59 36.54 3.06
C GLY A 630 23.90 36.87 4.39
N THR A 631 22.74 37.54 4.34
CA THR A 631 21.91 37.82 5.51
C THR A 631 20.97 36.64 5.74
N GLY A 632 21.06 35.96 6.88
CA GLY A 632 20.11 34.93 7.29
C GLY A 632 19.02 35.47 8.20
N LEU A 633 17.95 34.68 8.38
CA LEU A 633 16.91 34.95 9.37
C LEU A 633 17.19 34.16 10.65
N ARG A 634 17.57 34.85 11.71
CA ARG A 634 17.65 34.25 13.06
C ARG A 634 16.25 34.14 13.63
N MET A 635 15.94 32.97 14.17
CA MET A 635 14.67 32.66 14.78
C MET A 635 14.93 32.10 16.18
N GLY A 636 14.63 32.90 17.20
CA GLY A 636 14.72 32.51 18.61
C GLY A 636 13.35 32.13 19.14
N TYR A 637 13.28 31.05 19.92
CA TYR A 637 12.02 30.57 20.49
C TYR A 637 12.24 29.82 21.81
N ASP A 638 11.19 29.83 22.62
CA ASP A 638 11.08 29.14 23.89
C ASP A 638 9.91 28.15 23.85
N PHE A 639 10.24 26.86 23.91
CA PHE A 639 9.31 25.74 23.95
C PHE A 639 9.05 25.21 25.37
N GLY A 640 9.46 25.95 26.40
CA GLY A 640 9.15 25.65 27.80
C GLY A 640 7.76 26.11 28.27
N GLN A 641 6.99 26.77 27.41
CA GLN A 641 5.72 27.42 27.76
C GLN A 641 4.52 26.45 27.86
N SER A 642 4.63 25.22 27.35
CA SER A 642 3.56 24.22 27.34
C SER A 642 4.13 22.81 27.17
N THR A 643 3.41 21.80 27.66
CA THR A 643 3.69 20.38 27.39
C THR A 643 2.92 19.82 26.19
N GLY A 644 2.08 20.62 25.52
CA GLY A 644 1.42 20.23 24.26
C GLY A 644 2.39 20.28 23.07
N THR A 645 1.89 20.16 21.84
CA THR A 645 2.70 20.48 20.64
C THR A 645 2.93 21.99 20.58
N ARG A 646 4.20 22.39 20.39
CA ARG A 646 4.64 23.79 20.30
C ARG A 646 5.19 24.05 18.92
N ALA A 647 4.93 25.23 18.39
CA ALA A 647 5.49 25.67 17.13
C ALA A 647 5.85 27.14 17.17
N ALA A 648 6.99 27.47 16.56
CA ALA A 648 7.41 28.83 16.32
C ALA A 648 7.43 29.04 14.81
N TYR A 649 6.87 30.15 14.34
CA TYR A 649 6.68 30.47 12.92
C TYR A 649 7.49 31.71 12.53
N ALA A 650 8.09 31.66 11.35
CA ALA A 650 8.66 32.79 10.63
C ALA A 650 7.72 33.11 9.45
N ASP A 651 6.94 34.17 9.58
CA ASP A 651 5.98 34.62 8.57
C ASP A 651 6.64 35.68 7.65
N PRO A 652 6.66 35.46 6.32
CA PRO A 652 7.15 36.46 5.39
C PRO A 652 6.21 37.68 5.32
N PRO A 653 6.69 38.85 4.86
CA PRO A 653 5.87 40.07 4.75
C PRO A 653 4.67 39.91 3.81
N ALA A 654 4.77 39.01 2.83
CA ALA A 654 3.69 38.53 1.97
C ALA A 654 3.94 37.06 1.63
N TRP A 655 2.91 36.34 1.17
CA TRP A 655 3.10 34.96 0.72
C TRP A 655 4.00 34.96 -0.51
N ILE A 656 4.96 34.05 -0.56
CA ILE A 656 6.00 34.05 -1.60
C ILE A 656 5.55 33.13 -2.74
N PRO A 657 5.17 33.64 -3.92
CA PRO A 657 4.88 32.78 -5.07
C PRO A 657 6.16 32.06 -5.52
N VAL A 658 6.03 30.81 -5.93
CA VAL A 658 7.15 30.00 -6.43
C VAL A 658 6.85 29.61 -7.86
N ASP A 659 7.72 30.06 -8.77
CA ASP A 659 7.59 29.78 -10.20
C ASP A 659 7.94 28.32 -10.52
N GLY A 660 7.25 27.77 -11.53
CA GLY A 660 7.48 26.42 -12.03
C GLY A 660 6.88 25.32 -11.17
N GLN A 661 7.45 24.11 -11.27
CA GLN A 661 6.98 22.89 -10.59
C GLN A 661 8.08 22.32 -9.67
N PRO A 662 8.34 22.94 -8.50
CA PRO A 662 9.37 22.46 -7.58
C PRO A 662 9.16 21.01 -7.18
N GLN A 663 10.20 20.19 -7.30
CA GLN A 663 10.21 18.81 -6.81
C GLN A 663 10.67 18.75 -5.34
N ALA A 664 11.36 19.77 -4.87
CA ALA A 664 11.79 19.92 -3.48
C ALA A 664 12.06 21.40 -3.16
N PHE A 665 12.15 21.71 -1.87
CA PHE A 665 12.66 22.97 -1.36
C PHE A 665 13.92 22.72 -0.54
N GLY A 666 14.99 23.46 -0.86
CA GLY A 666 16.25 23.43 -0.13
C GLY A 666 16.43 24.67 0.72
N MET A 667 17.14 24.56 1.84
CA MET A 667 17.58 25.69 2.65
C MET A 667 18.78 25.34 3.54
N TRP A 668 19.59 26.33 3.89
CA TRP A 668 20.63 26.18 4.91
C TRP A 668 20.05 26.45 6.29
N ILE A 669 20.33 25.56 7.25
CA ILE A 669 19.91 25.72 8.64
C ILE A 669 21.12 25.57 9.56
N TYR A 670 21.38 26.59 10.37
CA TYR A 670 22.31 26.53 11.49
C TYR A 670 21.59 25.94 12.71
N GLY A 671 21.86 24.67 13.00
CA GLY A 671 21.25 23.94 14.11
C GLY A 671 22.02 24.07 15.43
N THR A 672 21.33 23.86 16.54
CA THR A 672 21.93 23.81 17.90
C THR A 672 21.88 22.41 18.53
N GLY A 673 21.33 21.42 17.82
CA GLY A 673 21.21 20.03 18.26
C GLY A 673 20.20 19.78 19.38
N LYS A 674 19.30 20.74 19.67
CA LYS A 674 18.27 20.60 20.72
C LYS A 674 17.08 19.73 20.32
N GLY A 675 16.83 19.60 19.01
CA GLY A 675 15.85 18.69 18.45
C GLY A 675 14.51 19.35 18.17
N GLU A 676 14.31 19.85 16.95
CA GLU A 676 13.03 20.36 16.47
C GLU A 676 12.79 19.94 15.00
N TRP A 677 11.53 19.89 14.58
CA TRP A 677 11.15 19.56 13.20
C TRP A 677 11.03 20.82 12.34
N PRO A 678 11.99 21.12 11.44
CA PRO A 678 11.85 22.22 10.49
C PRO A 678 10.80 21.88 9.45
N SER A 679 9.96 22.85 9.10
CA SER A 679 8.83 22.65 8.21
C SER A 679 8.57 23.88 7.34
N LEU A 680 8.14 23.64 6.10
CA LEU A 680 7.71 24.66 5.15
C LEU A 680 6.23 24.49 4.86
N HIS A 681 5.44 25.56 5.02
CA HIS A 681 4.00 25.56 4.78
C HIS A 681 3.70 26.20 3.43
N LEU A 682 3.09 25.44 2.54
CA LEU A 682 2.75 25.82 1.17
C LEU A 682 1.24 25.82 0.96
N HIS A 683 0.78 26.64 0.02
CA HIS A 683 -0.52 26.51 -0.62
C HIS A 683 -0.31 26.26 -2.11
N ASP A 684 -1.14 25.42 -2.70
CA ASP A 684 -1.07 25.06 -4.11
C ASP A 684 -2.07 25.87 -4.96
N ALA A 685 -2.17 25.58 -6.26
CA ALA A 685 -3.04 26.32 -7.18
C ALA A 685 -4.55 26.14 -6.91
N LEU A 686 -4.94 25.11 -6.17
CA LEU A 686 -6.30 24.88 -5.68
C LEU A 686 -6.49 25.44 -4.27
N ASP A 687 -5.51 26.17 -3.75
CA ASP A 687 -5.42 26.67 -2.39
C ASP A 687 -5.36 25.57 -1.30
N GLN A 688 -5.00 24.34 -1.69
CA GLN A 688 -4.80 23.25 -0.75
C GLN A 688 -3.48 23.45 0.02
N GLN A 689 -3.51 23.19 1.32
CA GLN A 689 -2.37 23.36 2.21
C GLN A 689 -1.47 22.13 2.23
N HIS A 690 -0.16 22.35 2.13
CA HIS A 690 0.85 21.30 2.20
C HIS A 690 1.94 21.68 3.21
N VAL A 691 2.33 20.75 4.07
CA VAL A 691 3.44 20.94 5.03
C VAL A 691 4.58 20.01 4.66
N LEU A 692 5.68 20.58 4.20
CA LEU A 692 6.90 19.84 3.91
C LEU A 692 7.74 19.77 5.18
N ARG A 693 8.07 18.58 5.67
CA ARG A 693 8.88 18.40 6.88
C ARG A 693 10.31 18.01 6.51
N GLY A 694 11.28 18.70 7.08
CA GLY A 694 12.70 18.35 7.00
C GLY A 694 13.14 17.36 8.10
N PRO A 695 14.42 16.97 8.12
CA PRO A 695 14.97 16.09 9.14
C PRO A 695 15.02 16.78 10.50
N TYR A 696 14.77 16.03 11.58
CA TYR A 696 14.85 16.51 12.96
C TYR A 696 16.24 17.06 13.28
N ILE A 697 16.29 18.28 13.83
CA ILE A 697 17.53 19.04 14.03
C ILE A 697 18.34 18.47 15.21
N THR A 698 19.14 17.44 14.91
CA THR A 698 20.06 16.77 15.83
C THR A 698 21.51 17.21 15.66
N TRP A 699 21.78 18.12 14.71
CA TRP A 699 23.11 18.60 14.39
C TRP A 699 23.38 19.99 14.97
N THR A 700 24.66 20.31 15.13
CA THR A 700 25.16 21.65 15.45
C THR A 700 25.86 22.25 14.23
N GLY A 701 25.62 23.53 13.94
CA GLY A 701 26.23 24.24 12.81
C GLY A 701 25.38 24.18 11.52
N TRP A 702 25.94 24.68 10.42
CA TRP A 702 25.27 24.75 9.12
C TRP A 702 25.09 23.37 8.49
N ARG A 703 23.87 23.09 8.03
CA ARG A 703 23.54 21.94 7.19
C ARG A 703 22.52 22.35 6.14
N TYR A 704 22.74 21.90 4.90
CA TYR A 704 21.73 22.03 3.85
C TYR A 704 20.65 20.97 4.07
N VAL A 705 19.41 21.41 4.10
CA VAL A 705 18.21 20.59 4.27
C VAL A 705 17.39 20.68 2.99
N GLU A 706 16.96 19.52 2.50
CA GLU A 706 16.05 19.43 1.35
C GLU A 706 14.74 18.77 1.81
N MET A 707 13.60 19.34 1.39
CA MET A 707 12.25 18.89 1.71
C MET A 707 11.50 18.60 0.41
N ALA A 708 11.17 17.33 0.14
CA ALA A 708 10.50 16.93 -1.09
C ALA A 708 9.05 17.45 -1.16
N VAL A 709 8.62 17.87 -2.35
CA VAL A 709 7.21 18.20 -2.62
C VAL A 709 6.47 16.89 -2.93
N PRO A 710 5.36 16.57 -2.22
CA PRO A 710 4.66 15.32 -2.45
C PRO A 710 4.01 15.26 -3.84
N PRO A 711 3.79 14.06 -4.40
CA PRO A 711 2.96 13.88 -5.59
C PRO A 711 1.56 14.47 -5.39
N GLY A 712 0.94 14.98 -6.45
CA GLY A 712 -0.43 15.52 -6.41
C GLY A 712 -0.56 17.03 -6.15
N VAL A 713 0.51 17.72 -5.72
CA VAL A 713 0.53 19.18 -5.55
C VAL A 713 0.27 19.89 -6.88
N GLN A 714 -0.68 20.84 -6.89
CA GLN A 714 -1.03 21.62 -8.07
C GLN A 714 -0.22 22.93 -8.15
N TYR A 715 0.40 23.21 -9.29
CA TYR A 715 1.25 24.39 -9.45
C TYR A 715 0.50 25.55 -10.14
N PRO A 716 0.86 26.83 -9.88
CA PRO A 716 1.97 27.29 -9.03
C PRO A 716 1.68 27.12 -7.52
N VAL A 717 2.74 27.02 -6.72
CA VAL A 717 2.65 27.00 -5.25
C VAL A 717 3.08 28.35 -4.68
N ARG A 718 2.65 28.62 -3.44
CA ARG A 718 3.04 29.81 -2.69
C ARG A 718 3.40 29.44 -1.25
N ILE A 719 4.51 29.99 -0.74
CA ILE A 719 4.97 29.77 0.62
C ILE A 719 4.20 30.67 1.56
N ARG A 720 3.53 30.05 2.54
CA ARG A 720 2.85 30.75 3.62
C ARG A 720 3.82 31.19 4.72
N ARG A 721 4.70 30.27 5.15
CA ARG A 721 5.66 30.45 6.27
C ARG A 721 6.67 29.30 6.36
N PHE A 722 7.79 29.56 7.03
CA PHE A 722 8.69 28.54 7.58
C PHE A 722 8.41 28.38 9.07
N TYR A 723 8.57 27.18 9.63
CA TYR A 723 8.39 26.98 11.06
C TYR A 723 9.14 25.78 11.61
N VAL A 724 9.29 25.75 12.93
CA VAL A 724 9.82 24.61 13.68
C VAL A 724 8.79 24.14 14.69
N ALA A 725 8.72 22.83 14.93
CA ALA A 725 7.81 22.25 15.92
C ALA A 725 8.49 21.22 16.83
N GLU A 726 8.04 21.18 18.09
CA GLU A 726 8.39 20.14 19.07
C GLU A 726 7.10 19.50 19.60
N THR A 727 7.07 18.17 19.56
CA THR A 727 5.92 17.33 19.91
C THR A 727 6.18 16.47 21.14
N ASP A 728 7.44 16.34 21.58
CA ASP A 728 7.79 15.61 22.80
C ASP A 728 7.45 16.45 24.04
N PRO A 729 6.52 15.98 24.90
CA PRO A 729 6.13 16.70 26.12
C PRO A 729 7.26 16.72 27.17
N ALA A 730 8.24 15.83 27.09
CA ALA A 730 9.35 15.75 28.03
C ALA A 730 10.50 16.71 27.70
N LYS A 731 10.51 17.28 26.50
CA LYS A 731 11.53 18.26 26.08
C LYS A 731 11.05 19.66 26.35
N ALA A 732 11.82 20.47 27.06
CA ALA A 732 11.55 21.89 27.29
C ALA A 732 12.87 22.65 27.19
N TYR A 733 12.95 23.59 26.25
CA TYR A 733 14.18 24.32 25.99
C TYR A 733 13.91 25.65 25.29
N GLN A 734 14.87 26.55 25.43
CA GLN A 734 14.98 27.78 24.65
C GLN A 734 16.22 27.66 23.76
N THR A 735 16.06 28.04 22.49
CA THR A 735 17.14 28.02 21.51
C THR A 735 16.89 29.06 20.42
N ASP A 736 17.88 29.24 19.56
CA ASP A 736 17.71 29.91 18.28
C ASP A 736 18.37 29.13 17.15
N ILE A 737 17.80 29.27 15.95
CA ILE A 737 18.39 28.77 14.71
C ILE A 737 18.57 29.95 13.75
N VAL A 738 19.40 29.76 12.73
CA VAL A 738 19.47 30.69 11.58
C VAL A 738 19.12 29.91 10.33
N ILE A 739 18.20 30.45 9.53
CA ILE A 739 17.86 29.92 8.21
C ILE A 739 18.39 30.87 7.12
N ASP A 740 18.86 30.30 6.02
CA ASP A 740 19.37 31.05 4.87
C ASP A 740 19.07 30.32 3.55
N ASP A 741 18.99 31.07 2.45
CA ASP A 741 18.79 30.60 1.06
C ASP A 741 17.67 29.54 0.90
N ILE A 742 16.41 29.91 1.11
CA ILE A 742 15.31 29.05 0.63
C ILE A 742 15.35 29.03 -0.89
N VAL A 743 15.54 27.84 -1.46
CA VAL A 743 15.55 27.60 -2.91
C VAL A 743 14.50 26.56 -3.27
N ALA A 744 13.84 26.75 -4.40
CA ALA A 744 12.94 25.79 -5.02
C ALA A 744 13.74 24.99 -6.05
N ARG A 745 13.70 23.66 -5.94
CA ARG A 745 14.36 22.74 -6.87
C ARG A 745 13.40 22.42 -8.01
N VAL A 746 13.47 23.19 -9.08
CA VAL A 746 12.47 23.15 -10.16
C VAL A 746 12.96 22.27 -11.31
N ALA A 747 12.14 21.30 -11.71
CA ALA A 747 12.39 20.53 -12.93
C ALA A 747 12.01 21.37 -14.16
N PRO A 748 12.71 21.21 -15.30
CA PRO A 748 12.28 21.85 -16.55
C PRO A 748 10.82 21.50 -16.87
N PRO A 749 10.00 22.47 -17.30
CA PRO A 749 8.60 22.23 -17.60
C PRO A 749 8.47 21.27 -18.79
N VAL A 750 7.45 20.40 -18.73
CA VAL A 750 7.09 19.47 -19.80
C VAL A 750 5.68 19.79 -20.27
N ASP A 751 5.51 20.03 -21.57
CA ASP A 751 4.20 20.18 -22.18
C ASP A 751 3.60 18.79 -22.42
N VAL A 752 2.56 18.47 -21.65
CA VAL A 752 1.89 17.17 -21.71
C VAL A 752 0.55 17.38 -22.39
N PRO A 753 0.25 16.66 -23.49
CA PRO A 753 -1.05 16.72 -24.12
C PRO A 753 -2.15 16.43 -23.08
N PRO A 754 -3.25 17.21 -23.04
CA PRO A 754 -4.34 16.94 -22.12
C PRO A 754 -4.94 15.57 -22.41
N GLU A 755 -5.13 14.79 -21.36
CA GLU A 755 -5.79 13.50 -21.48
C GLU A 755 -7.29 13.70 -21.67
N PRO A 756 -7.93 13.02 -22.64
CA PRO A 756 -9.38 13.08 -22.77
C PRO A 756 -10.06 12.58 -21.48
N PRO A 757 -11.05 13.30 -20.93
CA PRO A 757 -11.77 12.85 -19.75
C PRO A 757 -12.41 11.48 -20.02
N ARG A 758 -12.27 10.57 -19.06
CA ARG A 758 -12.76 9.20 -19.14
C ARG A 758 -13.89 9.03 -18.13
N THR A 759 -14.95 8.37 -18.55
CA THR A 759 -16.08 8.03 -17.68
C THR A 759 -16.63 6.69 -18.11
N ASP A 760 -16.81 5.77 -17.15
CA ASP A 760 -17.45 4.49 -17.41
C ASP A 760 -18.89 4.69 -17.93
N ARG A 761 -19.31 3.76 -18.78
CA ARG A 761 -20.64 3.74 -19.39
C ARG A 761 -21.80 3.61 -18.39
N VAL A 762 -21.52 3.32 -17.12
CA VAL A 762 -22.53 3.39 -16.06
C VAL A 762 -23.11 4.79 -15.95
N VAL A 763 -22.32 5.84 -16.24
CA VAL A 763 -22.83 7.21 -16.27
C VAL A 763 -23.51 7.48 -17.61
N LEU A 764 -24.77 7.89 -17.55
CA LEU A 764 -25.54 8.30 -18.72
C LEU A 764 -24.95 9.60 -19.28
N ARG A 765 -24.61 9.59 -20.57
CA ARG A 765 -24.21 10.80 -21.30
C ARG A 765 -25.41 11.61 -21.75
N ASP A 766 -26.42 10.90 -22.24
CA ASP A 766 -27.68 11.40 -22.75
C ASP A 766 -28.83 10.53 -22.23
N GLY A 767 -29.85 11.16 -21.65
CA GLY A 767 -31.07 10.49 -21.15
C GLY A 767 -31.26 10.59 -19.64
N THR A 768 -32.21 9.80 -19.13
CA THR A 768 -32.55 9.74 -17.69
C THR A 768 -32.69 8.30 -17.23
N VAL A 769 -32.68 8.11 -15.92
CA VAL A 769 -33.02 6.81 -15.30
C VAL A 769 -34.49 6.69 -14.91
N ASP A 770 -35.38 7.59 -15.38
CA ASP A 770 -36.80 7.60 -14.99
C ASP A 770 -37.56 6.34 -15.41
N GLY A 771 -37.08 5.64 -16.44
CA GLY A 771 -37.65 4.37 -16.89
C GLY A 771 -37.21 3.14 -16.08
N ALA A 772 -36.28 3.30 -15.14
CA ALA A 772 -35.79 2.19 -14.34
C ALA A 772 -36.90 1.66 -13.39
N PRO A 773 -36.97 0.34 -13.14
CA PRO A 773 -37.93 -0.27 -12.23
C PRO A 773 -37.99 0.36 -10.83
N TRP A 774 -36.83 0.77 -10.32
CA TRP A 774 -36.70 1.53 -9.08
C TRP A 774 -35.43 2.38 -9.10
N ARG A 775 -35.38 3.41 -8.26
CA ARG A 775 -34.33 4.42 -8.29
C ARG A 775 -33.83 4.78 -6.90
N LEU A 776 -32.54 5.10 -6.79
CA LEU A 776 -31.86 5.46 -5.55
C LEU A 776 -31.05 6.74 -5.74
N ALA A 777 -31.26 7.74 -4.90
CA ALA A 777 -30.42 8.94 -4.91
C ALA A 777 -29.19 8.79 -3.98
N VAL A 778 -28.08 9.40 -4.35
CA VAL A 778 -26.85 9.46 -3.57
C VAL A 778 -26.39 10.91 -3.44
N MET A 779 -26.09 11.32 -2.20
CA MET A 779 -25.46 12.61 -1.89
C MET A 779 -24.27 12.41 -0.95
N SER A 780 -23.27 13.28 -1.02
CA SER A 780 -22.03 13.19 -0.21
C SER A 780 -21.46 14.58 0.05
N ASP A 781 -20.63 14.74 1.07
CA ASP A 781 -19.72 15.87 1.21
C ASP A 781 -20.42 17.25 1.15
N ALA A 782 -21.41 17.44 2.03
CA ALA A 782 -22.00 18.75 2.26
C ALA A 782 -21.16 19.59 3.24
N GLN A 783 -20.62 18.94 4.28
CA GLN A 783 -19.72 19.49 5.29
C GLN A 783 -20.15 20.85 5.86
N PHE A 784 -21.36 20.92 6.44
CA PHE A 784 -21.81 22.11 7.19
C PHE A 784 -21.65 21.93 8.71
N VAL A 785 -21.67 23.04 9.45
CA VAL A 785 -21.60 23.07 10.93
C VAL A 785 -22.78 23.83 11.53
N ALA A 786 -23.19 23.46 12.74
CA ALA A 786 -24.22 24.17 13.49
C ALA A 786 -23.76 25.52 14.04
N ALA A 787 -22.45 25.77 14.08
CA ALA A 787 -21.89 27.08 14.43
C ALA A 787 -22.18 28.16 13.37
N ASP A 788 -22.46 27.75 12.12
CA ASP A 788 -22.82 28.63 11.01
C ASP A 788 -24.03 28.06 10.23
N PRO A 789 -25.23 28.08 10.83
CA PRO A 789 -26.41 27.40 10.29
C PRO A 789 -27.00 28.06 9.03
N ASP A 790 -26.54 29.26 8.69
CA ASP A 790 -26.99 30.04 7.53
C ASP A 790 -25.92 30.07 6.42
N SER A 791 -24.94 29.17 6.46
CA SER A 791 -23.85 29.11 5.49
C SER A 791 -24.29 28.66 4.09
N ASP A 792 -23.48 29.01 3.09
CA ASP A 792 -23.66 28.52 1.71
C ASP A 792 -23.68 26.98 1.63
N GLN A 793 -22.95 26.27 2.51
CA GLN A 793 -22.99 24.80 2.54
C GLN A 793 -24.36 24.28 2.97
N VAL A 794 -24.99 24.92 3.97
CA VAL A 794 -26.35 24.57 4.40
C VAL A 794 -27.36 24.83 3.29
N GLU A 795 -27.27 25.99 2.63
CA GLU A 795 -28.17 26.31 1.52
C GLU A 795 -28.06 25.30 0.38
N ARG A 796 -26.83 24.94 -0.01
CA ARG A 796 -26.58 23.95 -1.07
C ARG A 796 -27.05 22.56 -0.65
N ALA A 797 -26.83 22.13 0.59
CA ALA A 797 -27.34 20.86 1.09
C ALA A 797 -28.88 20.81 1.02
N ARG A 798 -29.57 21.88 1.43
CA ARG A 798 -31.02 22.00 1.31
C ARG A 798 -31.48 21.96 -0.14
N ARG A 799 -30.78 22.67 -1.05
CA ARG A 799 -31.04 22.61 -2.50
C ARG A 799 -30.97 21.17 -3.01
N THR A 800 -29.87 20.45 -2.72
CA THR A 800 -29.69 19.05 -3.13
C THR A 800 -30.84 18.17 -2.63
N LEU A 801 -31.23 18.29 -1.35
CA LEU A 801 -32.32 17.50 -0.79
C LEU A 801 -33.68 17.78 -1.45
N ARG A 802 -33.95 19.04 -1.81
CA ARG A 802 -35.17 19.43 -2.54
C ARG A 802 -35.19 18.85 -3.95
N GLU A 803 -34.06 18.93 -4.66
CA GLU A 803 -33.90 18.34 -5.99
C GLU A 803 -34.10 16.82 -5.95
N ILE A 804 -33.45 16.14 -4.99
CA ILE A 804 -33.61 14.69 -4.77
C ILE A 804 -35.06 14.32 -4.49
N ARG A 805 -35.71 15.03 -3.56
CA ARG A 805 -37.12 14.77 -3.24
C ARG A 805 -38.03 14.98 -4.46
N ALA A 806 -37.78 16.01 -5.26
CA ALA A 806 -38.55 16.29 -6.47
C ALA A 806 -38.36 15.20 -7.54
N ALA A 807 -37.16 14.61 -7.62
CA ALA A 807 -36.87 13.51 -8.55
C ALA A 807 -37.57 12.19 -8.16
N GLY A 808 -37.97 12.04 -6.89
CA GLY A 808 -38.78 10.92 -6.39
C GLY A 808 -38.12 9.54 -6.40
N PRO A 809 -36.90 9.37 -5.84
CA PRO A 809 -36.30 8.05 -5.66
C PRO A 809 -37.07 7.21 -4.62
N ASP A 810 -36.82 5.91 -4.59
CA ASP A 810 -37.33 5.00 -3.56
C ASP A 810 -36.77 5.34 -2.17
N PHE A 811 -35.48 5.68 -2.12
CA PHE A 811 -34.77 6.16 -0.92
C PHE A 811 -33.51 6.94 -1.30
N LEU A 812 -32.93 7.62 -0.31
CA LEU A 812 -31.67 8.36 -0.38
C LEU A 812 -30.57 7.64 0.41
N ILE A 813 -29.37 7.52 -0.16
CA ILE A 813 -28.15 7.25 0.62
C ILE A 813 -27.33 8.54 0.74
N ILE A 814 -27.09 8.95 1.98
CA ILE A 814 -26.13 9.99 2.33
C ILE A 814 -24.81 9.27 2.57
N ASN A 815 -23.88 9.34 1.60
CA ASN A 815 -22.63 8.60 1.63
C ASN A 815 -21.50 9.45 2.23
N GLY A 816 -21.62 9.74 3.52
CA GLY A 816 -20.64 10.42 4.37
C GLY A 816 -20.58 11.94 4.25
N ASP A 817 -19.96 12.56 5.26
CA ASP A 817 -19.59 13.96 5.33
C ASP A 817 -20.75 14.95 5.08
N LEU A 818 -21.91 14.69 5.67
CA LEU A 818 -23.02 15.66 5.64
C LEU A 818 -22.68 16.86 6.55
N VAL A 819 -22.12 16.59 7.72
CA VAL A 819 -21.61 17.58 8.66
C VAL A 819 -20.09 17.69 8.54
N ASP A 820 -19.51 18.82 8.96
CA ASP A 820 -18.05 19.01 8.97
C ASP A 820 -17.40 18.55 10.29
N THR A 821 -18.16 18.55 11.39
CA THR A 821 -17.70 18.12 12.71
C THR A 821 -18.70 17.20 13.40
N ALA A 822 -18.20 16.35 14.30
CA ALA A 822 -18.97 15.31 14.98
C ALA A 822 -19.67 15.82 16.27
N TYR A 823 -19.85 17.13 16.43
CA TYR A 823 -20.47 17.65 17.64
C TYR A 823 -21.98 17.36 17.65
N PRO A 824 -22.60 17.12 18.83
CA PRO A 824 -24.04 16.84 18.90
C PRO A 824 -24.93 17.92 18.26
N ALA A 825 -24.49 19.18 18.29
CA ALA A 825 -25.19 20.29 17.66
C ALA A 825 -25.26 20.15 16.12
N ASP A 826 -24.19 19.66 15.50
CA ASP A 826 -24.11 19.46 14.05
C ASP A 826 -25.09 18.37 13.61
N PHE A 827 -25.13 17.24 14.33
CA PHE A 827 -26.10 16.17 14.06
C PHE A 827 -27.54 16.60 14.32
N ALA A 828 -27.78 17.45 15.32
CA ALA A 828 -29.11 18.02 15.56
C ALA A 828 -29.54 18.95 14.40
N LEU A 829 -28.62 19.76 13.87
CA LEU A 829 -28.89 20.58 12.68
C LEU A 829 -29.14 19.70 11.46
N ALA A 830 -28.30 18.69 11.21
CA ALA A 830 -28.46 17.75 10.11
C ALA A 830 -29.82 17.04 10.17
N LYS A 831 -30.21 16.53 11.34
CA LYS A 831 -31.51 15.87 11.52
C LYS A 831 -32.67 16.81 11.21
N ARG A 832 -32.61 18.05 11.69
CA ARG A 832 -33.61 19.08 11.39
C ARG A 832 -33.72 19.38 9.89
N ILE A 833 -32.58 19.58 9.21
CA ILE A 833 -32.55 19.82 7.76
C ILE A 833 -33.21 18.65 7.01
N LEU A 834 -32.83 17.41 7.34
CA LEU A 834 -33.40 16.22 6.71
C LEU A 834 -34.92 16.11 6.94
N ASP A 835 -35.38 16.37 8.17
CA ASP A 835 -36.81 16.33 8.49
C ASP A 835 -37.60 17.41 7.75
N GLU A 836 -37.06 18.62 7.65
CA GLU A 836 -37.68 19.74 6.95
C GLU A 836 -37.77 19.50 5.43
N GLU A 837 -36.67 19.09 4.80
CA GLU A 837 -36.60 19.00 3.34
C GLU A 837 -37.22 17.70 2.81
N LEU A 838 -36.99 16.56 3.49
CA LEU A 838 -37.53 15.26 3.08
C LEU A 838 -38.95 15.01 3.61
N GLY A 839 -39.36 15.72 4.66
CA GLY A 839 -40.72 15.69 5.20
C GLY A 839 -41.15 14.33 5.75
N GLY A 840 -40.20 13.45 6.07
CA GLY A 840 -40.46 12.05 6.46
C GLY A 840 -41.06 11.16 5.36
N ALA A 841 -41.24 11.69 4.14
CA ALA A 841 -41.86 10.97 3.02
C ALA A 841 -40.84 10.16 2.21
N LEU A 842 -39.58 10.62 2.15
CA LEU A 842 -38.49 9.91 1.49
C LEU A 842 -37.59 9.23 2.55
N PRO A 843 -37.52 7.88 2.58
CA PRO A 843 -36.58 7.18 3.45
C PRO A 843 -35.13 7.53 3.09
N TYR A 844 -34.26 7.58 4.10
CA TYR A 844 -32.83 7.75 3.88
C TYR A 844 -31.99 6.82 4.76
N TYR A 845 -30.81 6.47 4.27
CA TYR A 845 -29.75 5.79 5.00
C TYR A 845 -28.51 6.67 5.01
N TYR A 846 -27.92 6.86 6.18
CA TYR A 846 -26.75 7.70 6.36
C TYR A 846 -25.55 6.82 6.72
N VAL A 847 -24.57 6.81 5.83
CA VAL A 847 -23.26 6.17 5.99
C VAL A 847 -22.30 7.23 6.55
N PRO A 848 -21.60 6.98 7.67
CA PRO A 848 -20.66 7.96 8.21
C PRO A 848 -19.38 8.03 7.38
N GLY A 849 -18.91 9.24 7.14
CA GLY A 849 -17.59 9.61 6.65
C GLY A 849 -16.67 10.06 7.78
N ASN A 850 -15.49 10.56 7.45
CA ASN A 850 -14.50 10.95 8.45
C ASN A 850 -14.89 12.22 9.22
N HIS A 851 -15.78 13.05 8.68
CA HIS A 851 -16.27 14.23 9.39
C HIS A 851 -17.30 13.88 10.46
N GLU A 852 -17.97 12.72 10.36
CA GLU A 852 -18.83 12.19 11.42
C GLU A 852 -18.06 11.70 12.67
N ILE A 853 -16.73 11.68 12.63
CA ILE A 853 -15.84 11.45 13.80
C ILE A 853 -14.86 12.61 14.04
N MET A 854 -14.98 13.72 13.30
CA MET A 854 -14.06 14.84 13.41
C MET A 854 -14.32 15.63 14.70
N GLY A 855 -13.34 15.61 15.61
CA GLY A 855 -13.40 16.33 16.88
C GLY A 855 -14.22 15.68 18.01
N ALA A 856 -15.00 14.63 17.72
CA ALA A 856 -15.84 13.96 18.71
C ALA A 856 -16.11 12.47 18.33
N PRO A 857 -16.54 11.60 19.27
CA PRO A 857 -16.71 10.17 19.01
C PRO A 857 -17.93 9.85 18.14
N ILE A 858 -17.84 8.76 17.38
CA ILE A 858 -18.92 8.23 16.52
C ILE A 858 -20.24 7.93 17.26
N SER A 859 -20.20 7.79 18.60
CA SER A 859 -21.41 7.61 19.41
C SER A 859 -22.40 8.76 19.28
N ASN A 860 -21.93 9.97 18.96
CA ASN A 860 -22.78 11.12 18.72
C ASN A 860 -23.64 10.90 17.47
N PHE A 861 -23.02 10.40 16.38
CA PHE A 861 -23.73 10.02 15.16
C PHE A 861 -24.75 8.91 15.43
N THR A 862 -24.33 7.82 16.08
CA THR A 862 -25.21 6.65 16.27
C THR A 862 -26.40 6.93 17.19
N SER A 863 -26.27 7.89 18.11
CA SER A 863 -27.38 8.34 18.95
C SER A 863 -28.53 9.01 18.18
N VAL A 864 -28.23 9.57 17.00
CA VAL A 864 -29.21 10.30 16.17
C VAL A 864 -29.64 9.46 14.95
N PHE A 865 -28.69 8.82 14.28
CA PHE A 865 -28.90 8.16 12.99
C PHE A 865 -28.83 6.62 13.04
N GLY A 866 -28.53 6.04 14.21
CA GLY A 866 -28.50 4.59 14.41
C GLY A 866 -27.21 3.92 13.92
N PRO A 867 -27.27 2.66 13.44
CA PRO A 867 -26.08 1.90 13.05
C PRO A 867 -25.21 2.60 12.00
N THR A 868 -23.89 2.37 12.08
CA THR A 868 -22.91 2.92 11.13
C THR A 868 -22.78 2.08 9.85
N SER A 869 -23.17 0.81 9.90
CA SER A 869 -23.20 -0.11 8.77
C SER A 869 -24.50 -0.91 8.74
N ARG A 870 -24.91 -1.37 7.54
CA ARG A 870 -26.20 -2.05 7.30
C ARG A 870 -26.11 -3.01 6.12
N VAL A 871 -26.91 -4.06 6.15
CA VAL A 871 -27.19 -4.95 5.00
C VAL A 871 -28.70 -5.10 4.89
N PHE A 872 -29.25 -4.82 3.71
CA PHE A 872 -30.69 -4.99 3.43
C PHE A 872 -30.93 -5.23 1.95
N ASP A 873 -32.07 -5.82 1.61
CA ASP A 873 -32.45 -6.10 0.23
C ASP A 873 -33.58 -5.17 -0.22
N HIS A 874 -33.48 -4.64 -1.44
CA HIS A 874 -34.52 -3.82 -2.07
C HIS A 874 -34.70 -4.26 -3.52
N HIS A 875 -35.91 -4.67 -3.90
CA HIS A 875 -36.26 -5.13 -5.25
C HIS A 875 -35.24 -6.10 -5.90
N GLY A 876 -34.71 -7.04 -5.11
CA GLY A 876 -33.76 -8.05 -5.58
C GLY A 876 -32.30 -7.61 -5.64
N THR A 877 -31.97 -6.42 -5.13
CA THR A 877 -30.60 -5.96 -4.94
C THR A 877 -30.26 -5.90 -3.47
N ARG A 878 -29.15 -6.55 -3.07
CA ARG A 878 -28.58 -6.43 -1.73
C ARG A 878 -27.75 -5.17 -1.63
N ILE A 879 -28.12 -4.28 -0.73
CA ILE A 879 -27.39 -3.07 -0.39
C ILE A 879 -26.55 -3.33 0.85
N VAL A 880 -25.26 -3.02 0.77
CA VAL A 880 -24.31 -3.12 1.87
C VAL A 880 -23.71 -1.74 2.09
N THR A 881 -23.95 -1.14 3.26
CA THR A 881 -23.32 0.13 3.64
C THR A 881 -22.26 -0.13 4.70
N LEU A 882 -21.05 0.40 4.50
CA LEU A 882 -19.89 0.17 5.36
C LEU A 882 -19.39 1.50 5.94
N ASP A 883 -18.98 1.46 7.20
CA ASP A 883 -18.41 2.59 7.92
C ASP A 883 -16.89 2.61 7.71
N THR A 884 -16.46 3.57 6.90
CA THR A 884 -15.06 3.90 6.63
C THR A 884 -14.67 5.25 7.23
N SER A 885 -15.36 5.71 8.27
CA SER A 885 -15.09 7.01 8.90
C SER A 885 -13.65 7.16 9.40
N THR A 886 -12.98 6.06 9.74
CA THR A 886 -11.56 6.04 10.12
C THR A 886 -10.59 5.99 8.95
N GLY A 887 -11.07 6.08 7.70
CA GLY A 887 -10.26 5.96 6.48
C GLY A 887 -9.82 4.52 6.15
N THR A 888 -10.36 3.53 6.86
CA THR A 888 -10.12 2.10 6.64
C THR A 888 -11.38 1.31 6.97
N LEU A 889 -11.42 0.02 6.63
CA LEU A 889 -12.54 -0.87 6.94
C LEU A 889 -12.17 -1.83 8.09
N PRO A 890 -12.83 -1.74 9.25
CA PRO A 890 -12.66 -2.67 10.37
C PRO A 890 -12.91 -4.14 10.01
N PHE A 891 -12.23 -5.06 10.71
CA PHE A 891 -12.26 -6.49 10.40
C PHE A 891 -13.66 -7.12 10.52
N ASP A 892 -14.46 -6.72 11.51
CA ASP A 892 -15.84 -7.18 11.69
C ASP A 892 -16.74 -6.78 10.51
N GLN A 893 -16.55 -5.57 9.96
CA GLN A 893 -17.24 -5.13 8.77
C GLN A 893 -16.77 -5.85 7.49
N LEU A 894 -15.48 -6.21 7.40
CA LEU A 894 -14.98 -7.09 6.34
C LEU A 894 -15.62 -8.47 6.40
N CYS A 895 -15.74 -9.06 7.60
CA CYS A 895 -16.48 -10.31 7.79
C CYS A 895 -17.95 -10.17 7.38
N ALA A 896 -18.59 -9.05 7.73
CA ALA A 896 -19.98 -8.78 7.35
C ALA A 896 -20.15 -8.64 5.82
N LEU A 897 -19.24 -7.93 5.14
CA LEU A 897 -19.23 -7.82 3.68
C LEU A 897 -19.07 -9.20 3.03
N ARG A 898 -18.13 -10.01 3.52
CA ARG A 898 -17.93 -11.38 3.01
C ARG A 898 -19.19 -12.23 3.18
N ALA A 899 -19.80 -12.19 4.36
CA ALA A 899 -21.04 -12.91 4.64
C ALA A 899 -22.21 -12.42 3.76
N ALA A 900 -22.31 -11.11 3.50
CA ALA A 900 -23.33 -10.53 2.62
C ALA A 900 -23.18 -11.03 1.18
N LEU A 901 -21.95 -11.10 0.66
CA LEU A 901 -21.66 -11.61 -0.69
C LEU A 901 -21.92 -13.12 -0.79
N ASP A 902 -21.51 -13.92 0.20
CA ASP A 902 -21.72 -15.37 0.18
C ASP A 902 -23.20 -15.75 0.30
N SER A 903 -23.95 -15.05 1.15
CA SER A 903 -25.40 -15.23 1.23
C SER A 903 -26.10 -14.75 -0.05
N ALA A 904 -25.71 -13.60 -0.62
CA ALA A 904 -26.25 -13.13 -1.89
C ALA A 904 -25.95 -14.09 -3.05
N ALA A 905 -24.82 -14.79 -3.01
CA ALA A 905 -24.44 -15.73 -4.07
C ALA A 905 -25.40 -16.93 -4.14
N THR A 906 -25.94 -17.34 -3.00
CA THR A 906 -26.80 -18.53 -2.88
C THR A 906 -28.29 -18.21 -2.89
N ASP A 907 -28.67 -16.98 -2.55
CA ASP A 907 -30.07 -16.54 -2.52
C ASP A 907 -30.61 -16.25 -3.93
N PRO A 908 -31.62 -16.99 -4.43
CA PRO A 908 -32.21 -16.75 -5.76
C PRO A 908 -33.04 -15.46 -5.84
N ALA A 909 -33.46 -14.87 -4.72
CA ALA A 909 -34.19 -13.60 -4.71
C ALA A 909 -33.26 -12.39 -4.93
N VAL A 910 -31.96 -12.56 -4.72
CA VAL A 910 -30.95 -11.51 -4.92
C VAL A 910 -30.29 -11.67 -6.29
N GLY A 911 -30.50 -10.72 -7.19
CA GLY A 911 -29.89 -10.66 -8.53
C GLY A 911 -28.63 -9.79 -8.59
N SER A 912 -28.44 -8.88 -7.63
CA SER A 912 -27.32 -7.93 -7.61
C SER A 912 -26.88 -7.54 -6.19
N VAL A 913 -25.65 -7.05 -6.05
CA VAL A 913 -25.12 -6.44 -4.81
C VAL A 913 -24.57 -5.04 -5.12
N ALA A 914 -24.87 -4.05 -4.29
CA ALA A 914 -24.25 -2.73 -4.32
C ALA A 914 -23.61 -2.42 -2.96
N VAL A 915 -22.32 -2.05 -2.98
CA VAL A 915 -21.58 -1.63 -1.79
C VAL A 915 -21.44 -0.12 -1.77
N PHE A 916 -21.73 0.48 -0.62
CA PHE A 916 -21.59 1.91 -0.34
C PHE A 916 -20.65 2.11 0.83
N GLU A 917 -19.60 2.88 0.64
CA GLU A 917 -18.72 3.35 1.70
C GLU A 917 -18.23 4.77 1.36
N HIS A 918 -17.80 5.54 2.36
CA HIS A 918 -17.40 6.91 2.12
C HIS A 918 -16.02 7.02 1.44
N HIS A 919 -15.01 6.30 1.95
CA HIS A 919 -13.66 6.27 1.36
C HIS A 919 -13.56 5.17 0.30
N PRO A 920 -13.37 5.49 -0.99
CA PRO A 920 -13.27 4.48 -2.03
C PRO A 920 -11.96 3.67 -1.99
N PRO A 921 -11.93 2.45 -2.56
CA PRO A 921 -10.70 1.68 -2.76
C PRO A 921 -9.67 2.42 -3.60
N ARG A 922 -10.11 3.28 -4.54
CA ARG A 922 -9.25 4.08 -5.41
C ARG A 922 -9.68 5.53 -5.42
N ASP A 923 -8.72 6.41 -5.23
CA ASP A 923 -8.85 7.83 -5.53
C ASP A 923 -8.33 8.05 -6.97
N PRO A 924 -9.14 8.59 -7.90
CA PRO A 924 -8.74 8.80 -9.29
C PRO A 924 -7.76 9.97 -9.45
N THR A 925 -7.64 10.85 -8.45
CA THR A 925 -6.72 12.00 -8.51
C THR A 925 -5.26 11.56 -8.41
N PRO A 926 -4.30 12.37 -8.88
CA PRO A 926 -2.87 12.08 -8.69
C PRO A 926 -2.42 12.05 -7.21
N ALA A 927 -3.15 12.73 -6.31
CA ALA A 927 -2.80 12.83 -4.90
C ALA A 927 -3.03 11.52 -4.13
N LYS A 928 -4.01 10.71 -4.57
CA LYS A 928 -4.39 9.45 -3.91
C LYS A 928 -4.69 9.61 -2.41
N ALA A 929 -5.15 10.80 -2.01
CA ALA A 929 -5.29 11.21 -0.62
C ALA A 929 -6.64 10.78 0.00
N SER A 930 -7.63 10.47 -0.85
CA SER A 930 -9.01 10.22 -0.44
C SER A 930 -9.45 8.78 -0.70
N GLN A 931 -8.55 7.81 -0.53
CA GLN A 931 -8.82 6.38 -0.71
C GLN A 931 -8.61 5.60 0.59
N LEU A 932 -9.13 4.36 0.66
CA LEU A 932 -8.87 3.46 1.78
C LEU A 932 -7.37 3.38 2.09
N GLY A 933 -7.02 3.64 3.35
CA GLY A 933 -5.63 3.68 3.81
C GLY A 933 -4.96 2.30 3.78
N ASP A 934 -5.70 1.24 4.11
CA ASP A 934 -5.24 -0.13 3.94
C ASP A 934 -5.41 -0.58 2.49
N ARG A 935 -4.29 -0.62 1.77
CA ARG A 935 -4.28 -0.96 0.34
C ARG A 935 -4.57 -2.43 0.05
N LYS A 936 -4.30 -3.35 0.98
CA LYS A 936 -4.64 -4.76 0.83
C LYS A 936 -6.15 -4.98 1.03
N VAL A 937 -6.76 -4.26 1.96
CA VAL A 937 -8.22 -4.22 2.13
C VAL A 937 -8.90 -3.66 0.88
N ALA A 938 -8.38 -2.58 0.30
CA ALA A 938 -8.87 -2.06 -0.98
C ALA A 938 -8.83 -3.12 -2.11
N ALA A 939 -7.72 -3.85 -2.23
CA ALA A 939 -7.60 -4.95 -3.19
C ALA A 939 -8.59 -6.10 -2.91
N LEU A 940 -8.84 -6.42 -1.63
CA LEU A 940 -9.82 -7.45 -1.25
C LEU A 940 -11.24 -7.08 -1.64
N VAL A 941 -11.67 -5.83 -1.39
CA VAL A 941 -13.01 -5.35 -1.77
C VAL A 941 -13.18 -5.45 -3.29
N GLU A 942 -12.18 -4.99 -4.05
CA GLU A 942 -12.18 -5.10 -5.50
C GLU A 942 -12.27 -6.53 -5.99
N GLN A 943 -11.42 -7.40 -5.43
CA GLN A 943 -11.39 -8.81 -5.78
C GLN A 943 -12.71 -9.51 -5.44
N TRP A 944 -13.27 -9.30 -4.26
CA TRP A 944 -14.50 -10.00 -3.84
C TRP A 944 -15.71 -9.60 -4.66
N LEU A 945 -15.82 -8.33 -5.05
CA LEU A 945 -16.90 -7.88 -5.94
C LEU A 945 -16.76 -8.46 -7.35
N ALA A 946 -15.54 -8.46 -7.90
CA ALA A 946 -15.26 -9.07 -9.20
C ALA A 946 -15.50 -10.59 -9.18
N ASP A 947 -14.98 -11.29 -8.16
CA ASP A 947 -15.15 -12.74 -7.99
C ASP A 947 -16.62 -13.12 -7.77
N PHE A 948 -17.38 -12.31 -7.02
CA PHE A 948 -18.82 -12.49 -6.87
C PHE A 948 -19.53 -12.41 -8.23
N GLN A 949 -19.26 -11.36 -9.01
CA GLN A 949 -19.86 -11.18 -10.33
C GLN A 949 -19.45 -12.32 -11.29
N HIS A 950 -18.17 -12.66 -11.39
CA HIS A 950 -17.69 -13.71 -12.29
C HIS A 950 -18.23 -15.10 -11.93
N ARG A 951 -18.26 -15.45 -10.64
CA ARG A 951 -18.68 -16.78 -10.18
C ARG A 951 -20.18 -16.98 -10.27
N THR A 952 -20.98 -15.95 -10.01
CA THR A 952 -22.44 -16.05 -9.94
C THR A 952 -23.13 -15.60 -11.23
N GLY A 953 -22.52 -14.64 -11.93
CA GLY A 953 -23.10 -13.87 -13.04
C GLY A 953 -24.05 -12.75 -12.59
N LYS A 954 -24.25 -12.59 -11.28
CA LYS A 954 -25.10 -11.54 -10.67
C LYS A 954 -24.42 -10.17 -10.79
N GLY A 955 -25.20 -9.10 -10.67
CA GLY A 955 -24.66 -7.75 -10.69
C GLY A 955 -23.83 -7.45 -9.44
N ALA A 956 -22.71 -6.73 -9.60
CA ALA A 956 -21.99 -6.11 -8.50
C ALA A 956 -21.73 -4.64 -8.85
N ALA A 957 -21.72 -3.74 -7.86
CA ALA A 957 -21.35 -2.33 -8.03
C ALA A 957 -20.77 -1.76 -6.73
N PHE A 958 -19.96 -0.73 -6.88
CA PHE A 958 -19.38 0.04 -5.79
C PHE A 958 -19.72 1.53 -5.94
N VAL A 959 -20.07 2.19 -4.83
CA VAL A 959 -20.34 3.64 -4.78
C VAL A 959 -19.60 4.28 -3.59
N GLY A 960 -18.69 5.19 -3.90
CA GLY A 960 -17.84 5.95 -2.97
C GLY A 960 -18.22 7.44 -2.86
N GLY A 961 -17.59 8.16 -1.93
CA GLY A 961 -17.64 9.62 -1.78
C GLY A 961 -16.24 10.19 -1.54
N HIS A 962 -16.10 11.20 -0.67
CA HIS A 962 -14.87 11.69 -0.03
C HIS A 962 -13.85 12.41 -0.92
N VAL A 963 -13.63 11.94 -2.16
CA VAL A 963 -12.66 12.54 -3.10
C VAL A 963 -13.05 13.96 -3.49
N GLY A 964 -14.35 14.27 -3.43
CA GLY A 964 -14.92 15.54 -3.86
C GLY A 964 -14.87 15.77 -5.36
N THR A 965 -15.04 14.70 -6.13
CA THR A 965 -15.07 14.68 -7.59
C THR A 965 -16.05 13.62 -8.07
N PHE A 966 -16.92 13.97 -9.00
CA PHE A 966 -17.74 12.98 -9.70
C PHE A 966 -16.85 12.16 -10.62
N HIS A 967 -16.84 10.84 -10.45
CA HIS A 967 -16.02 9.96 -11.26
C HIS A 967 -16.68 8.58 -11.41
N ALA A 968 -16.41 7.90 -12.52
CA ALA A 968 -16.80 6.51 -12.70
C ALA A 968 -15.76 5.76 -13.53
N ASP A 969 -15.36 4.58 -13.05
CA ASP A 969 -14.51 3.61 -13.76
C ASP A 969 -15.08 2.20 -13.59
N ARG A 970 -14.40 1.20 -14.15
CA ARG A 970 -14.73 -0.20 -14.01
C ARG A 970 -13.49 -1.03 -13.71
N VAL A 971 -13.61 -1.92 -12.73
CA VAL A 971 -12.54 -2.82 -12.30
C VAL A 971 -13.03 -4.25 -12.45
N ASP A 972 -12.40 -5.03 -13.35
CA ASP A 972 -12.73 -6.43 -13.61
C ASP A 972 -14.26 -6.67 -13.74
N GLY A 973 -14.89 -5.84 -14.58
CA GLY A 973 -16.33 -5.89 -14.89
C GLY A 973 -17.24 -5.14 -13.92
N VAL A 974 -16.77 -4.73 -12.74
CA VAL A 974 -17.60 -4.08 -11.70
C VAL A 974 -17.51 -2.55 -11.84
N PRO A 975 -18.64 -1.81 -11.96
CA PRO A 975 -18.63 -0.36 -11.97
C PRO A 975 -18.29 0.20 -10.58
N TYR A 976 -17.37 1.17 -10.55
CA TYR A 976 -16.98 1.95 -9.39
C TYR A 976 -17.35 3.40 -9.64
N LEU A 977 -18.31 3.90 -8.86
CA LEU A 977 -18.76 5.28 -8.93
C LEU A 977 -18.24 6.03 -7.71
N ILE A 978 -17.84 7.27 -7.90
CA ILE A 978 -17.52 8.22 -6.84
C ILE A 978 -18.50 9.37 -6.98
N ASN A 979 -19.36 9.52 -6.00
CA ASN A 979 -20.25 10.66 -5.90
C ASN A 979 -19.43 11.88 -5.45
N GLY A 980 -19.55 12.99 -6.18
CA GLY A 980 -18.87 14.23 -5.83
C GLY A 980 -19.60 15.01 -4.74
N ASN A 981 -19.17 16.27 -4.54
CA ASN A 981 -19.69 17.09 -3.45
C ASN A 981 -21.12 17.58 -3.70
N SER A 982 -21.96 17.50 -2.67
CA SER A 982 -23.31 18.05 -2.69
C SER A 982 -23.39 19.44 -2.05
N GLY A 983 -22.43 19.85 -1.20
CA GLY A 983 -22.43 21.19 -0.60
C GLY A 983 -21.09 21.89 -0.66
N LYS A 984 -20.03 21.23 -0.18
CA LYS A 984 -18.67 21.76 -0.14
C LYS A 984 -18.11 22.04 -1.53
N GLU A 985 -17.16 22.95 -1.62
CA GLU A 985 -16.40 23.18 -2.84
C GLU A 985 -15.66 21.90 -3.32
N PRO A 986 -15.79 21.50 -4.60
CA PRO A 986 -15.12 20.34 -5.19
C PRO A 986 -13.60 20.41 -5.17
N SER A 987 -12.96 19.24 -5.19
CA SER A 987 -11.51 19.06 -5.05
C SER A 987 -10.73 19.08 -6.37
N THR A 988 -11.42 19.08 -7.52
CA THR A 988 -10.78 19.05 -8.85
C THR A 988 -11.34 20.11 -9.79
N ALA A 989 -10.75 20.23 -10.99
CA ALA A 989 -11.26 21.13 -12.02
C ALA A 989 -12.61 20.64 -12.59
N PRO A 990 -13.50 21.54 -13.07
CA PRO A 990 -14.84 21.17 -13.54
C PRO A 990 -14.89 20.09 -14.63
N HIS A 991 -13.93 20.10 -15.57
CA HIS A 991 -13.87 19.12 -16.66
C HIS A 991 -13.41 17.72 -16.21
N LEU A 992 -12.92 17.59 -14.98
CA LEU A 992 -12.53 16.31 -14.36
C LEU A 992 -13.57 15.80 -13.36
N GLY A 993 -14.75 16.43 -13.29
CA GLY A 993 -15.81 16.09 -12.33
C GLY A 993 -15.88 17.00 -11.09
N GLY A 994 -15.11 18.09 -11.08
CA GLY A 994 -15.07 19.06 -9.98
C GLY A 994 -16.21 20.08 -10.02
N PHE A 995 -17.43 19.65 -9.69
CA PHE A 995 -18.62 20.49 -9.57
C PHE A 995 -19.51 20.01 -8.42
N THR A 996 -20.50 20.80 -8.00
CA THR A 996 -21.46 20.38 -6.96
C THR A 996 -22.70 19.72 -7.57
N GLY A 997 -23.29 18.74 -6.88
CA GLY A 997 -24.48 18.03 -7.37
C GLY A 997 -24.79 16.76 -6.58
N TRP A 998 -25.48 15.82 -7.22
CA TRP A 998 -25.85 14.52 -6.66
C TRP A 998 -26.06 13.49 -7.77
N THR A 999 -26.18 12.20 -7.41
CA THR A 999 -26.35 11.12 -8.40
C THR A 999 -27.68 10.40 -8.19
N MET A 1000 -28.43 10.17 -9.27
CA MET A 1000 -29.55 9.22 -9.29
C MET A 1000 -29.09 7.91 -9.91
N LEU A 1001 -29.28 6.79 -9.22
CA LEU A 1001 -29.01 5.44 -9.71
C LEU A 1001 -30.33 4.81 -10.15
N GLY A 1002 -30.40 4.39 -11.41
CA GLY A 1002 -31.48 3.55 -11.95
C GLY A 1002 -31.10 2.09 -11.91
N ILE A 1003 -31.97 1.24 -11.37
CA ILE A 1003 -31.68 -0.17 -11.13
C ILE A 1003 -32.66 -1.08 -11.87
N ASP A 1004 -32.10 -1.91 -12.75
CA ASP A 1004 -32.79 -2.99 -13.46
C ASP A 1004 -32.43 -4.35 -12.82
N PRO A 1005 -33.39 -5.12 -12.28
CA PRO A 1005 -33.09 -6.41 -11.67
C PRO A 1005 -32.46 -7.40 -12.67
N VAL A 1006 -31.33 -8.00 -12.27
CA VAL A 1006 -30.67 -9.04 -13.09
C VAL A 1006 -31.50 -10.32 -13.07
N THR A 1007 -31.91 -10.77 -14.25
CA THR A 1007 -32.67 -12.01 -14.37
C THR A 1007 -31.78 -13.24 -14.21
N PRO A 1008 -32.32 -14.41 -13.78
CA PRO A 1008 -31.56 -15.66 -13.72
C PRO A 1008 -30.93 -16.07 -15.06
N ALA A 1009 -31.57 -15.73 -16.18
CA ALA A 1009 -31.06 -16.01 -17.52
C ALA A 1009 -29.85 -15.14 -17.88
N GLU A 1010 -29.88 -13.85 -17.51
CA GLU A 1010 -28.74 -12.96 -17.70
C GLU A 1010 -27.57 -13.35 -16.82
N ALA A 1011 -27.82 -13.68 -15.56
CA ALA A 1011 -26.79 -14.20 -14.67
C ALA A 1011 -26.19 -15.51 -15.19
N ALA A 1012 -27.01 -16.42 -15.70
CA ALA A 1012 -26.51 -17.64 -16.33
C ALA A 1012 -25.63 -17.36 -17.56
N ARG A 1013 -26.02 -16.40 -18.41
CA ARG A 1013 -25.24 -15.97 -19.57
C ARG A 1013 -23.89 -15.37 -19.16
N ALA A 1014 -23.88 -14.47 -18.18
CA ALA A 1014 -22.67 -13.81 -17.70
C ALA A 1014 -21.69 -14.81 -17.05
N ARG A 1015 -22.20 -15.77 -16.27
CA ARG A 1015 -21.38 -16.82 -15.66
C ARG A 1015 -20.70 -17.74 -16.68
N VAL A 1016 -21.35 -18.03 -17.80
CA VAL A 1016 -20.78 -18.87 -18.88
C VAL A 1016 -19.65 -18.15 -19.62
N ASN A 1017 -19.74 -16.82 -19.75
CA ASN A 1017 -18.71 -16.00 -20.40
C ASN A 1017 -18.37 -14.76 -19.56
N PRO A 1018 -17.54 -14.92 -18.51
CA PRO A 1018 -17.24 -13.84 -17.56
C PRO A 1018 -16.45 -12.68 -18.19
N LEU A 1019 -15.86 -12.87 -19.38
CA LEU A 1019 -15.14 -11.83 -20.11
C LEU A 1019 -16.03 -11.03 -21.08
N ALA A 1020 -17.27 -11.45 -21.29
CA ALA A 1020 -18.24 -10.66 -22.02
C ALA A 1020 -18.81 -9.56 -21.12
N SER A 1021 -19.48 -8.58 -21.74
CA SER A 1021 -20.18 -7.54 -21.00
C SER A 1021 -21.20 -8.16 -20.04
N GLY A 1022 -21.05 -7.84 -18.75
CA GLY A 1022 -21.98 -8.26 -17.70
C GLY A 1022 -23.39 -7.69 -17.90
N PRO A 1023 -24.37 -8.09 -17.06
CA PRO A 1023 -25.70 -7.50 -17.14
C PRO A 1023 -25.63 -5.99 -16.91
N ARG A 1024 -26.36 -5.22 -17.72
CA ARG A 1024 -26.53 -3.77 -17.53
C ARG A 1024 -27.69 -3.55 -16.57
N TRP A 1025 -27.37 -3.56 -15.29
CA TRP A 1025 -28.35 -3.57 -14.21
C TRP A 1025 -28.37 -2.25 -13.41
N ILE A 1026 -27.35 -1.41 -13.59
CA ILE A 1026 -27.22 -0.12 -12.93
C ILE A 1026 -26.80 0.93 -13.95
N SER A 1027 -27.45 2.09 -13.87
CA SER A 1027 -27.11 3.31 -14.62
C SER A 1027 -27.11 4.49 -13.66
N ALA A 1028 -26.28 5.50 -13.92
CA ALA A 1028 -26.11 6.68 -13.09
C ALA A 1028 -26.41 7.95 -13.89
N GLU A 1029 -27.34 8.74 -13.40
CA GLU A 1029 -27.64 10.09 -13.84
C GLU A 1029 -27.01 11.07 -12.84
N VAL A 1030 -25.92 11.72 -13.24
CA VAL A 1030 -25.18 12.66 -12.40
C VAL A 1030 -25.76 14.05 -12.60
N ASN A 1031 -26.53 14.49 -11.61
CA ASN A 1031 -27.24 15.75 -11.58
C ASN A 1031 -26.32 16.84 -11.00
N ALA A 1032 -25.66 17.58 -11.89
CA ALA A 1032 -24.96 18.80 -11.49
C ALA A 1032 -25.98 19.85 -10.99
N HIS A 1033 -25.63 20.63 -9.98
CA HIS A 1033 -26.36 21.86 -9.69
C HIS A 1033 -26.24 22.81 -10.87
N VAL A 1034 -27.36 23.44 -11.26
CA VAL A 1034 -27.44 24.34 -12.40
C VAL A 1034 -28.13 25.64 -12.00
N ASP A 1035 -27.45 26.77 -12.16
CA ASP A 1035 -28.07 28.09 -12.06
C ASP A 1035 -28.52 28.57 -13.45
N ALA A 1036 -27.72 28.30 -14.48
CA ALA A 1036 -28.04 28.53 -15.88
C ALA A 1036 -27.30 27.54 -16.79
N VAL A 1037 -27.88 27.23 -17.95
CA VAL A 1037 -27.23 26.48 -19.04
C VAL A 1037 -27.07 27.39 -20.25
N THR A 1038 -25.89 27.34 -20.86
CA THR A 1038 -25.60 28.00 -22.14
C THR A 1038 -25.38 26.93 -23.20
N LEU A 1039 -26.12 27.01 -24.30
CA LEU A 1039 -25.98 26.15 -25.47
C LEU A 1039 -25.47 26.97 -26.65
N VAL A 1040 -24.33 26.58 -27.20
CA VAL A 1040 -23.72 27.23 -28.37
C VAL A 1040 -23.80 26.27 -29.55
N ALA A 1041 -24.60 26.64 -30.55
CA ALA A 1041 -24.75 25.93 -31.81
C ALA A 1041 -24.55 26.90 -32.99
N PRO A 1042 -24.13 26.41 -34.17
CA PRO A 1042 -23.95 27.25 -35.34
C PRO A 1042 -25.29 27.78 -35.88
N ASP A 1043 -25.29 28.98 -36.45
CA ASP A 1043 -26.49 29.56 -37.09
C ASP A 1043 -27.00 28.70 -38.26
N SER A 1044 -26.09 28.01 -38.96
CA SER A 1044 -26.42 27.09 -40.04
C SER A 1044 -25.43 25.94 -40.18
N VAL A 1045 -25.94 24.78 -40.63
CA VAL A 1045 -25.13 23.57 -40.91
C VAL A 1045 -25.38 23.12 -42.36
N ALA A 1046 -24.28 22.84 -43.07
CA ALA A 1046 -24.32 22.33 -44.43
C ALA A 1046 -24.51 20.81 -44.45
N VAL A 1047 -25.27 20.30 -45.43
CA VAL A 1047 -25.50 18.85 -45.58
C VAL A 1047 -24.17 18.10 -45.70
N GLY A 1048 -24.02 17.04 -44.90
CA GLY A 1048 -22.82 16.21 -44.89
C GLY A 1048 -21.58 16.83 -44.22
N SER A 1049 -21.67 18.03 -43.64
CA SER A 1049 -20.57 18.71 -42.95
C SER A 1049 -20.85 18.85 -41.45
N PRO A 1050 -20.32 17.95 -40.59
CA PRO A 1050 -20.57 17.97 -39.16
C PRO A 1050 -20.01 19.24 -38.49
N SER A 1051 -20.86 19.97 -37.77
CA SER A 1051 -20.50 21.21 -37.06
C SER A 1051 -20.55 21.03 -35.54
N PRO A 1052 -19.66 21.68 -34.76
CA PRO A 1052 -19.61 21.51 -33.31
C PRO A 1052 -20.79 22.21 -32.63
N VAL A 1053 -21.31 21.59 -31.58
CA VAL A 1053 -22.23 22.15 -30.60
C VAL A 1053 -21.59 21.96 -29.23
N THR A 1054 -21.50 23.03 -28.45
CA THR A 1054 -20.93 23.00 -27.10
C THR A 1054 -21.95 23.51 -26.10
N ALA A 1055 -21.82 23.06 -24.85
CA ALA A 1055 -22.66 23.52 -23.77
C ALA A 1055 -21.88 23.62 -22.47
N THR A 1056 -22.25 24.62 -21.67
CA THR A 1056 -21.73 24.84 -20.32
C THR A 1056 -22.88 25.17 -19.38
N LEU A 1057 -22.69 24.87 -18.09
CA LEU A 1057 -23.58 25.29 -17.02
C LEU A 1057 -22.81 26.17 -16.02
N THR A 1058 -23.52 27.02 -15.29
CA THR A 1058 -22.96 27.82 -14.21
C THR A 1058 -23.47 27.35 -12.85
N GLN A 1059 -22.61 27.44 -11.84
CA GLN A 1059 -22.90 27.14 -10.43
C GLN A 1059 -22.66 28.39 -9.56
N PRO A 1060 -23.10 28.37 -8.28
CA PRO A 1060 -22.81 29.45 -7.34
C PRO A 1060 -21.32 29.79 -7.28
N GLY A 1061 -20.99 31.06 -7.08
CA GLY A 1061 -19.60 31.55 -7.15
C GLY A 1061 -19.04 31.73 -8.57
N GLY A 1062 -19.85 31.51 -9.61
CA GLY A 1062 -19.47 31.74 -11.01
C GLY A 1062 -18.69 30.61 -11.67
N ARG A 1063 -18.64 29.42 -11.05
CA ARG A 1063 -17.98 28.23 -11.64
C ARG A 1063 -18.69 27.84 -12.93
N VAL A 1064 -17.92 27.71 -14.02
CA VAL A 1064 -18.39 27.22 -15.31
C VAL A 1064 -18.00 25.75 -15.46
N VAL A 1065 -19.00 24.89 -15.68
CA VAL A 1065 -18.83 23.43 -15.81
C VAL A 1065 -19.19 23.04 -17.25
N PRO A 1066 -18.36 22.27 -17.96
CA PRO A 1066 -18.72 21.74 -19.27
C PRO A 1066 -19.84 20.72 -19.14
N VAL A 1067 -20.84 20.77 -20.04
CA VAL A 1067 -21.87 19.74 -20.12
C VAL A 1067 -21.30 18.55 -20.91
N ALA A 1068 -20.54 17.74 -20.21
CA ALA A 1068 -19.90 16.51 -20.70
C ALA A 1068 -19.75 15.54 -19.51
N PRO A 1069 -19.57 14.23 -19.77
CA PRO A 1069 -19.33 13.27 -18.69
C PRO A 1069 -18.24 13.74 -17.73
N PRO A 1070 -18.47 13.67 -16.41
CA PRO A 1070 -19.53 12.89 -15.76
C PRO A 1070 -20.90 13.57 -15.67
N VAL A 1071 -21.10 14.83 -16.10
CA VAL A 1071 -22.43 15.46 -16.11
C VAL A 1071 -23.37 14.70 -17.05
N THR A 1072 -24.54 14.29 -16.55
CA THR A 1072 -25.60 13.73 -17.38
C THR A 1072 -26.44 14.85 -17.98
N ALA A 1073 -26.71 14.74 -19.29
CA ALA A 1073 -27.55 15.67 -20.03
C ALA A 1073 -28.72 14.93 -20.67
N GLN A 1074 -29.73 15.67 -21.11
CA GLN A 1074 -30.81 15.16 -21.95
C GLN A 1074 -30.93 16.04 -23.18
N TRP A 1075 -30.70 15.44 -24.34
CA TRP A 1075 -30.79 16.09 -25.64
C TRP A 1075 -32.09 15.71 -26.34
N SER A 1076 -32.78 16.70 -26.88
CA SER A 1076 -34.01 16.51 -27.65
C SER A 1076 -34.08 17.55 -28.78
N GLY A 1077 -34.94 17.35 -29.76
CA GLY A 1077 -35.04 18.31 -30.87
C GLY A 1077 -36.17 18.02 -31.83
N SER A 1078 -36.54 19.03 -32.62
CA SER A 1078 -37.52 18.88 -33.72
C SER A 1078 -36.79 18.55 -35.02
N SER A 1079 -37.16 17.44 -35.67
CA SER A 1079 -36.51 16.96 -36.91
C SER A 1079 -35.00 16.72 -36.76
N VAL A 1080 -34.55 16.35 -35.56
CA VAL A 1080 -33.17 15.94 -35.26
C VAL A 1080 -33.19 14.55 -34.65
N HIS A 1081 -32.42 13.64 -35.22
CA HIS A 1081 -32.09 12.38 -34.57
C HIS A 1081 -30.98 12.62 -33.53
N ILE A 1082 -31.20 12.20 -32.29
CA ILE A 1082 -30.19 12.26 -31.22
C ILE A 1082 -29.64 10.84 -31.00
N GLY A 1083 -28.33 10.66 -31.07
CA GLY A 1083 -27.70 9.38 -30.77
C GLY A 1083 -26.29 9.24 -31.32
N GLU A 1084 -25.58 8.19 -30.92
CA GLU A 1084 -24.17 7.96 -31.32
C GLU A 1084 -24.01 7.39 -32.74
N SER A 1085 -25.12 7.10 -33.44
CA SER A 1085 -25.10 6.55 -34.80
C SER A 1085 -26.29 7.01 -35.64
N LEU A 1086 -26.23 6.77 -36.95
CA LEU A 1086 -27.36 7.02 -37.86
C LEU A 1086 -28.44 5.91 -37.80
N VAL A 1087 -28.27 4.89 -36.96
CA VAL A 1087 -29.28 3.83 -36.81
C VAL A 1087 -30.49 4.39 -36.07
N GLY A 1088 -31.67 4.28 -36.68
CA GLY A 1088 -32.92 4.82 -36.11
C GLY A 1088 -33.29 6.21 -36.63
N VAL A 1089 -32.49 6.80 -37.51
CA VAL A 1089 -32.86 8.01 -38.26
C VAL A 1089 -34.12 7.76 -39.06
N GLY A 1090 -35.17 8.52 -38.78
CA GLY A 1090 -36.49 8.41 -39.41
C GLY A 1090 -36.65 9.29 -40.64
N PRO A 1091 -37.74 9.10 -41.42
CA PRO A 1091 -38.06 9.95 -42.56
C PRO A 1091 -38.30 11.43 -42.19
N GLY A 1092 -38.61 11.73 -40.92
CA GLY A 1092 -38.83 13.10 -40.42
C GLY A 1092 -37.56 13.81 -39.94
N ASP A 1093 -36.44 13.09 -39.80
CA ASP A 1093 -35.18 13.66 -39.33
C ASP A 1093 -34.45 14.35 -40.48
N ARG A 1094 -34.03 15.59 -40.23
CA ARG A 1094 -33.32 16.44 -41.17
C ARG A 1094 -31.88 16.71 -40.73
N ALA A 1095 -31.57 16.48 -39.45
CA ALA A 1095 -30.23 16.51 -38.91
C ALA A 1095 -30.01 15.35 -37.94
N TRP A 1096 -28.76 15.07 -37.63
CA TRP A 1096 -28.32 14.09 -36.65
C TRP A 1096 -27.36 14.79 -35.68
N PHE A 1097 -27.65 14.74 -34.39
CA PHE A 1097 -26.75 15.18 -33.33
C PHE A 1097 -26.21 13.98 -32.57
N ASP A 1098 -24.89 13.92 -32.45
CA ASP A 1098 -24.18 12.93 -31.65
C ASP A 1098 -23.67 13.58 -30.35
N PRO A 1099 -24.32 13.30 -29.20
CA PRO A 1099 -23.88 13.82 -27.90
C PRO A 1099 -22.47 13.38 -27.50
N SER A 1100 -21.97 12.25 -28.01
CA SER A 1100 -20.65 11.73 -27.66
C SER A 1100 -19.50 12.52 -28.31
N THR A 1101 -19.76 13.12 -29.47
CA THR A 1101 -18.79 13.94 -30.20
C THR A 1101 -19.14 15.43 -30.18
N GLY A 1102 -20.34 15.80 -29.72
CA GLY A 1102 -20.85 17.15 -29.77
C GLY A 1102 -21.04 17.66 -31.20
N ARG A 1103 -21.33 16.77 -32.16
CA ARG A 1103 -21.41 17.14 -33.59
C ARG A 1103 -22.83 17.06 -34.12
N LEU A 1104 -23.29 18.16 -34.72
CA LEU A 1104 -24.54 18.26 -35.46
C LEU A 1104 -24.27 18.16 -36.96
N THR A 1105 -24.90 17.22 -37.64
CA THR A 1105 -24.77 16.99 -39.07
C THR A 1105 -26.11 17.15 -39.75
N ALA A 1106 -26.21 18.06 -40.72
CA ALA A 1106 -27.39 18.16 -41.56
C ALA A 1106 -27.45 16.95 -42.52
N LEU A 1107 -28.59 16.26 -42.54
CA LEU A 1107 -28.86 15.13 -43.43
C LEU A 1107 -29.60 15.57 -44.69
N ARG A 1108 -30.36 16.67 -44.62
CA ARG A 1108 -31.16 17.22 -45.73
C ARG A 1108 -31.12 18.74 -45.73
N ALA A 1109 -31.12 19.34 -46.93
CA ALA A 1109 -31.12 20.79 -47.08
C ALA A 1109 -32.53 21.39 -46.87
N GLY A 1110 -32.56 22.68 -46.52
CA GLY A 1110 -33.77 23.49 -46.32
C GLY A 1110 -34.34 23.37 -44.91
N GLY A 1111 -35.07 24.40 -44.47
CA GLY A 1111 -35.73 24.45 -43.15
C GLY A 1111 -34.79 24.65 -41.96
N THR A 1112 -35.38 24.59 -40.77
CA THR A 1112 -34.69 24.73 -39.48
C THR A 1112 -34.91 23.48 -38.63
N VAL A 1113 -33.96 23.22 -37.75
CA VAL A 1113 -34.08 22.23 -36.68
C VAL A 1113 -33.90 22.93 -35.34
N THR A 1114 -34.50 22.36 -34.29
CA THR A 1114 -34.26 22.81 -32.92
C THR A 1114 -33.49 21.74 -32.17
N LEU A 1115 -32.54 22.17 -31.35
CA LEU A 1115 -31.80 21.32 -30.43
C LEU A 1115 -31.99 21.89 -29.02
N THR A 1116 -32.54 21.08 -28.13
CA THR A 1116 -32.79 21.43 -26.73
C THR A 1116 -31.96 20.55 -25.83
N LEU A 1117 -31.18 21.20 -24.98
CA LEU A 1117 -30.42 20.59 -23.91
C LEU A 1117 -31.18 20.80 -22.59
N THR A 1118 -31.32 19.73 -21.80
CA THR A 1118 -31.78 19.79 -20.40
C THR A 1118 -30.69 19.23 -19.49
N VAL A 1119 -30.34 19.95 -18.43
CA VAL A 1119 -29.43 19.46 -17.37
C VAL A 1119 -30.11 19.73 -16.03
N ASN A 1120 -30.36 18.68 -15.24
CA ASN A 1120 -31.03 18.75 -13.95
C ASN A 1120 -32.30 19.66 -13.99
N GLY A 1121 -33.16 19.44 -14.99
CA GLY A 1121 -34.41 20.18 -15.20
C GLY A 1121 -34.29 21.56 -15.89
N VAL A 1122 -33.10 22.15 -15.98
CA VAL A 1122 -32.88 23.46 -16.61
C VAL A 1122 -32.64 23.31 -18.12
N LYS A 1123 -33.32 24.10 -18.95
CA LYS A 1123 -33.34 23.95 -20.41
C LYS A 1123 -32.66 25.10 -21.15
N ALA A 1124 -31.97 24.77 -22.23
CA ALA A 1124 -31.48 25.72 -23.24
C ALA A 1124 -31.79 25.18 -24.65
N THR A 1125 -32.28 26.05 -25.54
CA THR A 1125 -32.67 25.66 -26.91
C THR A 1125 -31.93 26.52 -27.94
N ALA A 1126 -31.42 25.88 -28.98
CA ALA A 1126 -30.86 26.52 -30.16
C ALA A 1126 -31.67 26.15 -31.41
N THR A 1127 -31.78 27.10 -32.35
CA THR A 1127 -32.39 26.87 -33.67
C THR A 1127 -31.31 26.96 -34.73
N VAL A 1128 -31.20 25.95 -35.59
CA VAL A 1128 -30.14 25.83 -36.59
C VAL A 1128 -30.77 25.71 -37.98
N SER A 1129 -30.30 26.53 -38.93
CA SER A 1129 -30.76 26.46 -40.33
C SER A 1129 -29.99 25.39 -41.12
N LEU A 1130 -30.68 24.61 -41.94
CA LEU A 1130 -30.06 23.58 -42.78
C LEU A 1130 -29.88 24.07 -44.21
N ARG A 1131 -28.64 24.15 -44.68
CA ARG A 1131 -28.31 24.63 -46.03
C ARG A 1131 -27.75 23.52 -46.92
N ALA A 1132 -27.90 23.69 -48.24
CA ALA A 1132 -27.22 22.82 -49.20
C ALA A 1132 -25.70 22.89 -48.99
N GLY A 1133 -25.03 21.76 -49.23
CA GLY A 1133 -23.57 21.62 -49.10
C GLY A 1133 -22.80 22.34 -50.18
#